data_AF-A0A1H4N3B7-F1
#
_entry.id   AF-A0A1H4N3B7-F1
#
_cell.length_a   1.000
_cell.length_b   1.000
_cell.length_c   1.000
_cell.angle_alpha   90.00
_cell.angle_beta   90.00
_cell.angle_gamma   90.00
#
_symmetry.space_group_name_H-M   'P 1'
#
loop_
_entity.id
_entity.type
_entity.pdbx_description
1 polymer ?
#
loop_
_entity_poly.entity_id
_entity_poly.type
_entity_poly.pdbx_seq_one_letter_code
_entity_poly.pdbx_strand_id
1 'polypeptide(L)'
;MPGKSTQRANNDVLQFAPNFTAYVLPPDVVCLYSEDRKFFLHGELYCTLASAIGANGCSVAKLTDKLGRKFPSDKINEAIKRLLDRRYVIAKSPGPGTAAAGLWASLGLSDAIAEQNLHNCRVRLETIDVKGAAELSKALQKLGVRIVKTSPDLTVTLVNDYLDRRLAERNLQRVSNGSAWLLVQPSGIFPLIGPMFSPGETACWTCLYDRMIRNREVKGFLDRGAARRVAVSALAQHTVGQSAIHFAAIEVAKAIASGFRTDLRNHIVSLDLLGSTIAKHYVAARPQCPTCGNKKLQNPRRSPQPVELGPGAKLVMTSGGYRTVSSRTTVARFKKHVSPLTGVVTRLERIEVDLPMNTNFYAQHNFSAPAQNVDQLRAGLSGGSFGKGSTAEQGEASALMEAIERYSGIFQGDEIRARKRFADFPPGDAIRPNDILLFSDEQYRGSAVPNPNDSHHTQPAPEPFDPSAKIEWSPVWSLRDKRFRQIPTSLLYFFYQGPAAFAADSNGCAAGNTREEAIVQGFLELMERDAYAIWWYNRSQRAAVDLNQFDDSYVRDLKTQLEEAGRRLWVLDITSDLGVPTYVAIVHWMQNGQENIEFGSGAHFDPRIAVLRSLTELNQFLSIGLMGGGSGEKPSLDGVNPLRLDEYPFLIPSANPVIPPAAATDVPLDNTRAQVDACVDIAARAGLDFLILDQTRPDVEVPVVRVIVPGMRHFYRRFAPGRLYDVPVKLGLRDRPSLESELTPFLPHT
;
A
#
# COMPACT_ATOMS: atom_id res chain seq x y z
N MET A 1 -48.61 33.85 -13.39
CA MET A 1 -49.16 33.78 -12.01
C MET A 1 -48.03 33.53 -11.01
N PRO A 2 -47.46 34.57 -10.37
CA PRO A 2 -46.29 34.45 -9.48
C PRO A 2 -46.65 34.57 -7.99
N GLY A 3 -47.74 33.92 -7.54
CA GLY A 3 -48.31 34.19 -6.21
C GLY A 3 -48.37 33.01 -5.21
N LYS A 4 -47.97 31.78 -5.59
CA LYS A 4 -48.20 30.59 -4.73
C LYS A 4 -46.97 29.98 -4.06
N SER A 5 -45.73 30.31 -4.46
CA SER A 5 -44.52 29.75 -3.82
C SER A 5 -43.99 30.59 -2.65
N THR A 6 -44.16 31.91 -2.68
CA THR A 6 -43.69 32.84 -1.63
C THR A 6 -44.56 32.86 -0.37
N GLN A 7 -45.83 32.47 -0.46
CA GLN A 7 -46.72 32.37 0.71
C GLN A 7 -46.45 31.13 1.59
N ARG A 8 -45.85 30.06 1.06
CA ARG A 8 -45.53 28.85 1.84
C ARG A 8 -44.39 29.07 2.84
N ALA A 9 -43.36 29.82 2.46
CA ALA A 9 -42.18 30.04 3.31
C ALA A 9 -42.44 30.96 4.53
N ASN A 10 -43.49 31.79 4.50
CA ASN A 10 -43.74 32.80 5.54
C ASN A 10 -44.45 32.24 6.80
N ASN A 11 -45.03 31.04 6.70
CA ASN A 11 -45.72 30.34 7.79
C ASN A 11 -44.90 29.20 8.41
N ASP A 12 -43.70 28.92 7.90
CA ASP A 12 -42.84 27.88 8.47
C ASP A 12 -42.42 28.27 9.89
N VAL A 13 -42.70 27.38 10.85
CA VAL A 13 -42.22 27.51 12.23
C VAL A 13 -40.76 27.12 12.24
N LEU A 14 -39.89 28.06 12.59
CA LEU A 14 -38.46 27.80 12.74
C LEU A 14 -38.15 27.29 14.13
N GLN A 15 -37.25 26.33 14.23
CA GLN A 15 -36.67 25.85 15.48
C GLN A 15 -35.16 25.71 15.33
N PHE A 16 -34.42 25.74 16.44
CA PHE A 16 -33.00 25.39 16.41
C PHE A 16 -32.82 23.93 15.95
N ALA A 17 -31.75 23.67 15.19
CA ALA A 17 -31.44 22.31 14.78
C ALA A 17 -31.25 21.41 16.02
N PRO A 18 -31.78 20.18 16.02
CA PRO A 18 -31.92 19.35 17.23
C PRO A 18 -30.59 18.86 17.82
N ASN A 19 -29.47 19.05 17.10
CA ASN A 19 -28.12 18.77 17.59
C ASN A 19 -27.52 19.94 18.39
N PHE A 20 -28.14 21.13 18.40
CA PHE A 20 -27.66 22.29 19.14
C PHE A 20 -28.50 22.57 20.38
N THR A 21 -27.82 22.92 21.46
CA THR A 21 -28.37 23.72 22.55
C THR A 21 -28.01 25.18 22.31
N ALA A 22 -29.00 26.06 22.23
CA ALA A 22 -28.80 27.49 22.02
C ALA A 22 -28.78 28.23 23.37
N TYR A 23 -27.70 28.96 23.63
CA TYR A 23 -27.54 29.80 24.81
C TYR A 23 -27.53 31.26 24.38
N VAL A 24 -28.33 32.09 25.04
CA VAL A 24 -28.22 33.55 24.92
C VAL A 24 -27.27 34.02 26.03
N LEU A 25 -26.21 34.71 25.64
CA LEU A 25 -25.20 35.33 26.49
C LEU A 25 -25.36 36.85 26.35
N PRO A 26 -26.12 37.49 27.25
CA PRO A 26 -26.37 38.92 27.17
C PRO A 26 -25.07 39.75 27.24
N PRO A 27 -25.02 40.92 26.59
CA PRO A 27 -26.13 41.54 25.87
C PRO A 27 -26.31 41.06 24.42
N ASP A 28 -25.27 40.53 23.77
CA ASP A 28 -25.21 40.48 22.30
C ASP A 28 -24.62 39.18 21.71
N VAL A 29 -24.50 38.10 22.48
CA VAL A 29 -23.95 36.84 21.95
C VAL A 29 -24.96 35.69 22.06
N VAL A 30 -25.05 34.85 21.01
CA VAL A 30 -25.71 33.54 21.05
C VAL A 30 -24.67 32.45 20.80
N CYS A 31 -24.56 31.50 21.73
CA CYS A 31 -23.75 30.30 21.55
C CYS A 31 -24.63 29.13 21.12
N LEU A 32 -24.36 28.56 19.96
CA LEU A 32 -24.93 27.29 19.51
C LEU A 32 -23.93 26.20 19.84
N TYR A 33 -24.30 25.36 20.81
CA TYR A 33 -23.42 24.35 21.37
C TYR A 33 -23.91 22.95 21.03
N SER A 34 -23.05 22.14 20.42
CA SER A 34 -23.18 20.69 20.33
C SER A 34 -21.91 20.03 20.86
N GLU A 35 -21.96 18.71 21.09
CA GLU A 35 -20.78 17.94 21.52
C GLU A 35 -19.60 18.14 20.55
N ASP A 36 -19.85 18.16 19.25
CA ASP A 36 -18.83 18.22 18.18
C ASP A 36 -18.58 19.63 17.60
N ARG A 37 -19.47 20.61 17.81
CA ARG A 37 -19.37 21.95 17.18
C ARG A 37 -19.81 23.07 18.13
N LYS A 38 -19.18 24.23 18.01
CA LYS A 38 -19.55 25.45 18.75
C LYS A 38 -19.55 26.64 17.80
N PHE A 39 -20.62 27.43 17.81
CA PHE A 39 -20.73 28.64 16.99
C PHE A 39 -21.18 29.82 17.84
N PHE A 40 -20.53 30.97 17.69
CA PHE A 40 -20.93 32.22 18.31
C PHE A 40 -21.52 33.15 17.26
N LEU A 41 -22.73 33.63 17.52
CA LEU A 41 -23.41 34.65 16.72
C LEU A 41 -23.38 35.95 17.52
N HIS A 42 -22.76 36.98 16.97
CA HIS A 42 -22.64 38.30 17.59
C HIS A 42 -23.69 39.26 17.04
N GLY A 43 -24.34 39.98 17.94
CA GLY A 43 -25.34 41.01 17.69
C GLY A 43 -26.60 40.80 18.54
N GLU A 44 -27.10 41.92 19.08
CA GLU A 44 -28.36 41.99 19.83
C GLU A 44 -29.57 41.42 19.07
N LEU A 45 -29.57 41.54 17.74
CA LEU A 45 -30.56 40.94 16.85
C LEU A 45 -30.58 39.41 16.98
N TYR A 46 -29.42 38.75 17.06
CA TYR A 46 -29.36 37.29 17.21
C TYR A 46 -29.84 36.86 18.60
N CYS A 47 -29.50 37.59 19.67
CA CYS A 47 -30.05 37.33 21.00
C CYS A 47 -31.58 37.39 20.99
N THR A 48 -32.14 38.45 20.39
CA THR A 48 -33.59 38.66 20.32
C THR A 48 -34.26 37.57 19.46
N LEU A 49 -33.66 37.21 18.32
CA LEU A 49 -34.12 36.12 17.47
C LEU A 49 -34.11 34.78 18.22
N ALA A 50 -33.00 34.47 18.89
CA ALA A 50 -32.85 33.21 19.62
C ALA A 50 -33.86 33.06 20.75
N SER A 51 -34.05 34.11 21.56
CA SER A 51 -35.09 34.14 22.59
C SER A 51 -36.50 34.02 22.01
N ALA A 52 -36.75 34.63 20.84
CA ALA A 52 -38.07 34.58 20.20
C ALA A 52 -38.38 33.22 19.54
N ILE A 53 -37.38 32.53 19.00
CA ILE A 53 -37.50 31.15 18.51
C ILE A 53 -37.76 30.21 19.68
N GLY A 54 -36.93 30.28 20.73
CA GLY A 54 -37.08 29.49 21.96
C GLY A 54 -37.16 27.97 21.75
N ALA A 55 -37.60 27.25 22.78
CA ALA A 55 -37.72 25.79 22.74
C ALA A 55 -38.87 25.28 21.86
N ASN A 56 -39.91 26.10 21.66
CA ASN A 56 -41.12 25.70 20.92
C ASN A 56 -41.07 26.06 19.43
N GLY A 57 -40.05 26.80 19.00
CA GLY A 57 -39.98 27.40 17.69
C GLY A 57 -40.94 28.58 17.50
N CYS A 58 -40.73 29.34 16.42
CA CYS A 58 -41.55 30.51 16.09
C CYS A 58 -41.66 30.69 14.57
N SER A 59 -42.83 31.08 14.06
CA SER A 59 -43.00 31.31 12.61
C SER A 59 -42.28 32.56 12.14
N VAL A 60 -41.78 32.55 10.90
CA VAL A 60 -41.08 33.69 10.29
C VAL A 60 -41.90 34.97 10.35
N ALA A 61 -43.20 34.90 10.07
CA ALA A 61 -44.10 36.04 10.19
C ALA A 61 -44.17 36.59 11.63
N LYS A 62 -44.26 35.73 12.65
CA LYS A 62 -44.29 36.14 14.07
C LYS A 62 -42.96 36.70 14.53
N LEU A 63 -41.84 36.17 14.04
CA LEU A 63 -40.50 36.71 14.32
C LEU A 63 -40.37 38.12 13.75
N THR A 64 -40.75 38.30 12.49
CA THR A 64 -40.67 39.61 11.81
C THR A 64 -41.55 40.65 12.48
N ASP A 65 -42.78 40.30 12.86
CA ASP A 65 -43.71 41.20 13.58
C ASP A 65 -43.20 41.57 14.98
N LYS A 66 -42.74 40.58 15.77
CA LYS A 66 -42.22 40.83 17.13
C LYS A 66 -40.96 41.68 17.13
N LEU A 67 -40.02 41.41 16.21
CA LEU A 67 -38.72 42.07 16.17
C LEU A 67 -38.73 43.36 15.36
N GLY A 68 -39.69 43.55 14.46
CA GLY A 68 -39.80 44.72 13.59
C GLY A 68 -39.98 46.05 14.33
N ARG A 69 -40.35 46.01 15.62
CA ARG A 69 -40.39 47.18 16.50
C ARG A 69 -39.01 47.69 16.92
N LYS A 70 -37.98 46.84 16.85
CA LYS A 70 -36.62 47.11 17.36
C LYS A 70 -35.54 47.05 16.27
N PHE A 71 -35.76 46.26 15.22
CA PHE A 71 -34.80 46.07 14.14
C PHE A 71 -35.46 46.24 12.76
N PRO A 72 -34.72 46.74 11.75
CA PRO A 72 -35.20 46.81 10.37
C PRO A 72 -35.58 45.42 9.81
N SER A 73 -36.68 45.36 9.04
CA SER A 73 -37.21 44.09 8.51
C SER A 73 -36.26 43.38 7.55
N ASP A 74 -35.48 44.12 6.76
CA ASP A 74 -34.43 43.60 5.88
C ASP A 74 -33.33 42.89 6.69
N LYS A 75 -32.91 43.48 7.82
CA LYS A 75 -31.92 42.87 8.72
C LYS A 75 -32.42 41.61 9.42
N ILE A 76 -33.69 41.59 9.83
CA ILE A 76 -34.32 40.39 10.40
C ILE A 76 -34.33 39.26 9.37
N ASN A 77 -34.77 39.55 8.14
CA ASN A 77 -34.83 38.57 7.06
C ASN A 77 -33.43 38.06 6.67
N GLU A 78 -32.43 38.95 6.59
CA GLU A 78 -31.03 38.60 6.32
C GLU A 78 -30.47 37.67 7.41
N ALA A 79 -30.73 37.97 8.69
CA ALA A 79 -30.31 37.13 9.81
C ALA A 79 -30.98 35.76 9.79
N ILE A 80 -32.30 35.68 9.59
CA ILE A 80 -33.04 34.42 9.46
C ILE A 80 -32.49 33.58 8.30
N LYS A 81 -32.28 34.21 7.13
CA LYS A 81 -31.69 33.56 5.97
C LYS A 81 -30.31 32.98 6.30
N ARG A 82 -29.45 33.75 6.97
CA ARG A 82 -28.11 33.27 7.38
C ARG A 82 -28.18 32.07 8.34
N LEU A 83 -29.14 32.06 9.27
CA LEU A 83 -29.36 30.93 10.18
C LEU A 83 -29.82 29.67 9.42
N LEU A 84 -30.68 29.83 8.41
CA LEU A 84 -31.17 28.73 7.55
C LEU A 84 -30.07 28.20 6.62
N ASP A 85 -29.34 29.08 5.94
CA ASP A 85 -28.25 28.73 5.02
C ASP A 85 -27.15 27.94 5.73
N ARG A 86 -26.89 28.28 7.01
CA ARG A 86 -25.93 27.57 7.87
C ARG A 86 -26.54 26.39 8.64
N ARG A 87 -27.85 26.13 8.47
CA ARG A 87 -28.60 25.06 9.15
C ARG A 87 -28.51 25.11 10.69
N TYR A 88 -28.40 26.31 11.25
CA TYR A 88 -28.51 26.53 12.69
C TYR A 88 -29.96 26.48 13.17
N VAL A 89 -30.88 26.87 12.29
CA VAL A 89 -32.31 26.69 12.46
C VAL A 89 -32.85 25.91 11.26
N ILE A 90 -33.93 25.18 11.49
CA ILE A 90 -34.62 24.37 10.49
C ILE A 90 -36.13 24.62 10.61
N ALA A 91 -36.88 24.28 9.56
CA ALA A 91 -38.32 24.17 9.66
C ALA A 91 -38.69 23.08 10.68
N LYS A 92 -39.66 23.38 11.55
CA LYS A 92 -40.10 22.49 12.62
C LYS A 92 -40.80 21.26 12.04
N SER A 93 -40.29 20.07 12.38
CA SER A 93 -40.95 18.80 12.09
C SER A 93 -42.19 18.62 13.00
N PRO A 94 -43.22 17.86 12.57
CA PRO A 94 -44.44 17.66 13.37
C PRO A 94 -44.25 16.88 14.68
N GLY A 95 -43.14 16.14 14.84
CA GLY A 95 -42.86 15.31 16.02
C GLY A 95 -41.96 15.98 17.07
N PRO A 96 -41.92 15.44 18.31
CA PRO A 96 -40.95 15.87 19.31
C PRO A 96 -39.52 15.58 18.84
N GLY A 97 -38.56 16.44 19.17
CA GLY A 97 -37.15 16.23 18.86
C GLY A 97 -36.64 14.94 19.51
N THR A 98 -36.32 13.92 18.71
CA THR A 98 -35.77 12.65 19.20
C THR A 98 -34.24 12.69 19.17
N ALA A 99 -33.60 11.79 19.94
CA ALA A 99 -32.15 11.60 19.84
C ALA A 99 -31.71 11.24 18.41
N ALA A 100 -32.55 10.52 17.66
CA ALA A 100 -32.31 10.19 16.26
C ALA A 100 -32.30 11.45 15.37
N ALA A 101 -33.24 12.38 15.56
CA ALA A 101 -33.26 13.66 14.84
C ALA A 101 -31.98 14.48 15.10
N GLY A 102 -31.49 14.49 16.34
CA GLY A 102 -30.19 15.07 16.69
C GLY A 102 -29.03 14.41 15.94
N LEU A 103 -28.99 13.07 15.90
CA LEU A 103 -27.98 12.31 15.16
C LEU A 103 -28.00 12.64 13.64
N TRP A 104 -29.18 12.71 13.03
CA TRP A 104 -29.32 13.05 11.61
C TRP A 104 -28.84 14.46 11.31
N ALA A 105 -29.18 15.42 12.17
CA ALA A 105 -28.69 16.79 12.04
C ALA A 105 -27.16 16.88 12.17
N SER A 106 -26.54 16.09 13.05
CA SER A 106 -25.07 15.99 13.15
C SER A 106 -24.41 15.41 11.90
N LEU A 107 -25.11 14.54 11.15
CA LEU A 107 -24.70 14.07 9.81
C LEU A 107 -24.97 15.11 8.71
N GLY A 108 -25.55 16.26 9.04
CA GLY A 108 -25.96 17.28 8.07
C GLY A 108 -27.19 16.89 7.26
N LEU A 109 -28.06 16.02 7.79
CA LEU A 109 -29.34 15.64 7.18
C LEU A 109 -30.49 16.36 7.89
N SER A 110 -31.53 16.73 7.15
CA SER A 110 -32.79 17.10 7.79
C SER A 110 -33.53 15.85 8.21
N ASP A 111 -34.30 15.97 9.30
CA ASP A 111 -35.10 14.88 9.85
C ASP A 111 -36.06 14.28 8.80
N ALA A 112 -36.75 15.16 8.05
CA ALA A 112 -37.64 14.74 6.96
C ALA A 112 -36.95 13.91 5.87
N ILE A 113 -35.73 14.28 5.47
CA ILE A 113 -34.96 13.50 4.47
C ILE A 113 -34.53 12.16 5.06
N ALA A 114 -34.05 12.15 6.30
CA ALA A 114 -33.63 10.93 6.97
C ALA A 114 -34.80 9.95 7.12
N GLU A 115 -35.94 10.41 7.65
CA GLU A 115 -37.16 9.61 7.81
C GLU A 115 -37.67 9.09 6.47
N GLN A 116 -37.70 9.93 5.44
CA GLN A 116 -38.10 9.52 4.09
C GLN A 116 -37.20 8.41 3.56
N ASN A 117 -35.88 8.53 3.69
CA ASN A 117 -34.93 7.51 3.23
C ASN A 117 -35.06 6.20 4.03
N LEU A 118 -35.19 6.29 5.36
CA LEU A 118 -35.37 5.15 6.26
C LEU A 118 -36.66 4.38 6.00
N HIS A 119 -37.75 5.11 5.70
CA HIS A 119 -39.04 4.51 5.36
C HIS A 119 -39.06 3.91 3.95
N ASN A 120 -38.39 4.55 2.99
CA ASN A 120 -38.39 4.12 1.58
C ASN A 120 -37.53 2.88 1.33
N CYS A 121 -36.47 2.67 2.11
CA CYS A 121 -35.62 1.49 2.00
C CYS A 121 -36.21 0.30 2.75
N ARG A 122 -36.74 -0.70 2.02
CA ARG A 122 -37.27 -1.93 2.62
C ARG A 122 -36.12 -2.88 2.95
N VAL A 123 -35.92 -3.15 4.24
CA VAL A 123 -34.82 -3.99 4.73
C VAL A 123 -35.31 -5.37 5.12
N ARG A 124 -34.64 -6.42 4.65
CA ARG A 124 -34.82 -7.80 5.12
C ARG A 124 -33.60 -8.25 5.93
N LEU A 125 -33.83 -8.96 7.02
CA LEU A 125 -32.76 -9.64 7.76
C LEU A 125 -32.68 -11.12 7.35
N GLU A 126 -31.46 -11.63 7.19
CA GLU A 126 -31.15 -13.04 6.97
C GLU A 126 -30.01 -13.44 7.92
N THR A 127 -29.91 -14.72 8.28
CA THR A 127 -28.86 -15.23 9.17
C THR A 127 -28.19 -16.46 8.60
N ILE A 128 -26.91 -16.63 8.93
CA ILE A 128 -26.13 -17.84 8.66
C ILE A 128 -25.49 -18.27 10.00
N ASP A 129 -26.09 -19.26 10.64
CA ASP A 129 -25.67 -19.89 11.90
C ASP A 129 -25.38 -18.93 13.07
N VAL A 130 -25.96 -17.72 13.07
CA VAL A 130 -25.74 -16.70 14.10
C VAL A 130 -27.05 -16.17 14.67
N LYS A 131 -27.02 -15.79 15.95
CA LYS A 131 -28.14 -15.16 16.67
C LYS A 131 -28.08 -13.63 16.55
N GLY A 132 -29.11 -12.92 17.04
CA GLY A 132 -29.12 -11.45 17.09
C GLY A 132 -30.02 -10.76 16.07
N ALA A 133 -30.66 -11.50 15.15
CA ALA A 133 -31.51 -10.88 14.13
C ALA A 133 -32.77 -10.23 14.70
N ALA A 134 -33.37 -10.82 15.75
CA ALA A 134 -34.55 -10.24 16.39
C ALA A 134 -34.22 -8.94 17.13
N GLU A 135 -33.09 -8.92 17.81
CA GLU A 135 -32.54 -7.77 18.52
C GLU A 135 -32.17 -6.66 17.53
N LEU A 136 -31.47 -7.00 16.44
CA LEU A 136 -31.13 -6.05 15.38
C LEU A 136 -32.38 -5.49 14.70
N SER A 137 -33.39 -6.33 14.41
CA SER A 137 -34.66 -5.88 13.86
C SER A 137 -35.32 -4.83 14.76
N LYS A 138 -35.41 -5.11 16.07
CA LYS A 138 -35.99 -4.16 17.04
C LYS A 138 -35.20 -2.87 17.11
N ALA A 139 -33.87 -2.94 17.10
CA ALA A 139 -33.00 -1.77 17.14
C ALA A 139 -33.15 -0.90 15.86
N LEU A 140 -33.18 -1.52 14.68
CA LEU A 140 -33.40 -0.84 13.40
C LEU A 140 -34.79 -0.19 13.32
N GLN A 141 -35.84 -0.87 13.77
CA GLN A 141 -37.20 -0.31 13.80
C GLN A 141 -37.30 0.90 14.72
N LYS A 142 -36.62 0.88 15.88
CA LYS A 142 -36.54 2.04 16.78
C LYS A 142 -35.87 3.26 16.14
N LEU A 143 -34.99 3.03 15.15
CA LEU A 143 -34.34 4.08 14.36
C LEU A 143 -35.14 4.48 13.11
N GLY A 144 -36.35 3.93 12.91
CA GLY A 144 -37.23 4.26 11.78
C GLY A 144 -37.03 3.43 10.51
N VAL A 145 -36.17 2.40 10.54
CA VAL A 145 -35.92 1.54 9.37
C VAL A 145 -37.11 0.61 9.12
N ARG A 146 -37.57 0.55 7.87
CA ARG A 146 -38.68 -0.32 7.45
C ARG A 146 -38.23 -1.77 7.24
N ILE A 147 -38.54 -2.65 8.19
CA ILE A 147 -38.27 -4.10 8.07
C ILE A 147 -39.39 -4.82 7.31
N VAL A 148 -39.03 -5.66 6.33
CA VAL A 148 -39.96 -6.47 5.52
C VAL A 148 -39.54 -7.94 5.45
N LYS A 149 -40.50 -8.83 5.13
CA LYS A 149 -40.23 -10.27 4.90
C LYS A 149 -39.98 -10.61 3.44
N THR A 150 -40.58 -9.88 2.51
CA THR A 150 -40.53 -10.11 1.06
C THR A 150 -40.22 -8.81 0.31
N SER A 151 -39.68 -8.93 -0.90
CA SER A 151 -39.32 -7.81 -1.79
C SER A 151 -38.48 -6.70 -1.13
N PRO A 152 -37.32 -7.00 -0.53
CA PRO A 152 -36.45 -5.98 0.06
C PRO A 152 -35.70 -5.19 -1.01
N ASP A 153 -35.37 -3.94 -0.69
CA ASP A 153 -34.39 -3.13 -1.42
C ASP A 153 -32.96 -3.41 -0.91
N LEU A 154 -32.84 -3.81 0.37
CA LEU A 154 -31.58 -4.17 1.01
C LEU A 154 -31.73 -5.42 1.88
N THR A 155 -30.83 -6.39 1.72
CA THR A 155 -30.73 -7.52 2.64
C THR A 155 -29.57 -7.36 3.60
N VAL A 156 -29.82 -7.43 4.91
CA VAL A 156 -28.76 -7.50 5.94
C VAL A 156 -28.57 -8.95 6.34
N THR A 157 -27.40 -9.51 6.04
CA THR A 157 -27.09 -10.91 6.35
C THR A 157 -26.15 -10.97 7.54
N LEU A 158 -26.62 -11.55 8.64
CA LEU A 158 -25.82 -11.79 9.83
C LEU A 158 -25.04 -13.10 9.66
N VAL A 159 -23.76 -13.09 10.00
CA VAL A 159 -22.85 -14.25 9.91
C VAL A 159 -21.97 -14.36 11.16
N ASN A 160 -21.38 -15.53 11.40
CA ASN A 160 -20.32 -15.68 12.40
C ASN A 160 -18.93 -15.33 11.86
N ASP A 161 -18.72 -15.50 10.55
CA ASP A 161 -17.45 -15.24 9.88
C ASP A 161 -17.73 -14.74 8.45
N TYR A 162 -17.05 -13.67 8.06
CA TYR A 162 -17.13 -13.11 6.70
C TYR A 162 -16.54 -14.05 5.64
N LEU A 163 -15.79 -15.08 6.04
CA LEU A 163 -15.21 -16.10 5.16
C LEU A 163 -16.08 -17.38 5.04
N ASP A 164 -17.32 -17.39 5.57
CA ASP A 164 -18.23 -18.53 5.42
C ASP A 164 -18.50 -18.84 3.94
N ARG A 165 -18.26 -20.08 3.51
CA ARG A 165 -18.35 -20.50 2.10
C ARG A 165 -19.76 -20.39 1.52
N ARG A 166 -20.81 -20.46 2.34
CA ARG A 166 -22.21 -20.26 1.88
C ARG A 166 -22.43 -18.84 1.35
N LEU A 167 -21.60 -17.88 1.75
CA LEU A 167 -21.63 -16.52 1.21
C LEU A 167 -21.23 -16.47 -0.26
N ALA A 168 -20.44 -17.44 -0.76
CA ALA A 168 -20.10 -17.50 -2.18
C ALA A 168 -21.34 -17.70 -3.06
N GLU A 169 -22.19 -18.66 -2.69
CA GLU A 169 -23.46 -18.94 -3.39
C GLU A 169 -24.41 -17.76 -3.28
N ARG A 170 -24.54 -17.16 -2.08
CA ARG A 170 -25.36 -15.97 -1.88
C ARG A 170 -24.86 -14.81 -2.72
N ASN A 171 -23.56 -14.57 -2.77
CA ASN A 171 -22.97 -13.52 -3.59
C ASN A 171 -23.30 -13.72 -5.07
N LEU A 172 -23.15 -14.94 -5.60
CA LEU A 172 -23.48 -15.25 -6.99
C LEU A 172 -24.96 -14.97 -7.29
N GLN A 173 -25.88 -15.39 -6.41
CA GLN A 173 -27.30 -15.10 -6.55
C GLN A 173 -27.60 -13.60 -6.52
N ARG A 174 -27.01 -12.85 -5.57
CA ARG A 174 -27.23 -11.41 -5.41
C ARG A 174 -26.68 -10.62 -6.58
N VAL A 175 -25.49 -10.96 -7.07
CA VAL A 175 -24.89 -10.35 -8.26
C VAL A 175 -25.75 -10.62 -9.50
N SER A 176 -26.21 -11.87 -9.69
CA SER A 176 -27.06 -12.22 -10.84
C SER A 176 -28.42 -11.51 -10.82
N ASN A 177 -28.99 -11.30 -9.64
CA ASN A 177 -30.29 -10.65 -9.46
C ASN A 177 -30.20 -9.13 -9.27
N GLY A 178 -29.00 -8.53 -9.32
CA GLY A 178 -28.81 -7.09 -9.06
C GLY A 178 -29.27 -6.63 -7.67
N SER A 179 -29.22 -7.53 -6.68
CA SER A 179 -29.79 -7.28 -5.34
C SER A 179 -28.73 -6.78 -4.35
N ALA A 180 -28.96 -5.61 -3.74
CA ALA A 180 -28.08 -5.05 -2.73
C ALA A 180 -28.18 -5.79 -1.39
N TRP A 181 -27.04 -5.95 -0.72
CA TRP A 181 -26.96 -6.59 0.59
C TRP A 181 -25.76 -6.09 1.40
N LEU A 182 -25.74 -6.36 2.70
CA LEU A 182 -24.62 -6.03 3.59
C LEU A 182 -24.41 -7.13 4.63
N LEU A 183 -23.18 -7.26 5.12
CA LEU A 183 -22.84 -8.24 6.15
C LEU A 183 -22.79 -7.59 7.54
N VAL A 184 -23.17 -8.38 8.53
CA VAL A 184 -22.98 -8.06 9.95
C VAL A 184 -22.44 -9.30 10.63
N GLN A 185 -21.29 -9.19 11.30
CA GLN A 185 -20.77 -10.21 12.20
C GLN A 185 -20.95 -9.66 13.62
N PRO A 186 -22.04 -10.00 14.33
CA PRO A 186 -22.29 -9.46 15.66
C PRO A 186 -21.57 -10.25 16.76
N SER A 187 -21.04 -11.44 16.44
CA SER A 187 -20.30 -12.32 17.35
C SER A 187 -18.79 -12.05 17.32
N GLY A 188 -18.12 -12.54 18.35
CA GLY A 188 -16.68 -12.38 18.56
C GLY A 188 -16.31 -11.09 19.29
N ILE A 189 -15.01 -10.94 19.53
CA ILE A 189 -14.42 -9.74 20.16
C ILE A 189 -14.14 -8.61 19.15
N PHE A 190 -14.32 -8.89 17.85
CA PHE A 190 -14.19 -7.92 16.75
C PHE A 190 -15.45 -7.91 15.87
N PRO A 191 -16.61 -7.44 16.34
CA PRO A 191 -17.78 -7.28 15.50
C PRO A 191 -17.49 -6.48 14.23
N LEU A 192 -18.06 -6.91 13.10
CA LEU A 192 -17.85 -6.32 11.79
C LEU A 192 -19.18 -5.90 11.16
N ILE A 193 -19.23 -4.71 10.55
CA ILE A 193 -20.41 -4.18 9.88
C ILE A 193 -20.01 -3.70 8.49
N GLY A 194 -20.73 -4.16 7.46
CA GLY A 194 -20.47 -3.81 6.08
C GLY A 194 -19.55 -4.81 5.34
N PRO A 195 -19.01 -4.45 4.17
CA PRO A 195 -19.42 -3.27 3.43
C PRO A 195 -20.84 -3.45 2.88
N MET A 196 -21.37 -2.40 2.26
CA MET A 196 -22.51 -2.55 1.37
C MET A 196 -22.05 -3.17 0.04
N PHE A 197 -22.65 -4.29 -0.32
CA PHE A 197 -22.51 -4.90 -1.63
C PHE A 197 -23.68 -4.45 -2.52
N SER A 198 -23.38 -3.60 -3.50
CA SER A 198 -24.31 -3.12 -4.52
C SER A 198 -23.81 -3.60 -5.88
N PRO A 199 -24.39 -4.66 -6.47
CA PRO A 199 -23.93 -5.23 -7.73
C PRO A 199 -23.80 -4.17 -8.84
N GLY A 200 -22.61 -4.08 -9.46
CA GLY A 200 -22.30 -3.11 -10.50
C GLY A 200 -21.81 -1.74 -9.99
N GLU A 201 -21.97 -1.42 -8.71
CA GLU A 201 -21.53 -0.15 -8.13
C GLU A 201 -20.39 -0.29 -7.12
N THR A 202 -20.39 -1.34 -6.29
CA THR A 202 -19.38 -1.59 -5.26
C THR A 202 -18.74 -2.96 -5.41
N ALA A 203 -17.75 -3.26 -4.57
CA ALA A 203 -17.15 -4.58 -4.50
C ALA A 203 -18.23 -5.66 -4.27
N CYS A 204 -18.05 -6.88 -4.81
CA CYS A 204 -18.84 -8.03 -4.38
C CYS A 204 -18.13 -8.80 -3.27
N TRP A 205 -18.80 -9.78 -2.64
CA TRP A 205 -18.18 -10.59 -1.59
C TRP A 205 -16.92 -11.33 -2.06
N THR A 206 -16.86 -11.78 -3.32
CA THR A 206 -15.63 -12.40 -3.87
C THR A 206 -14.45 -11.43 -3.90
N CYS A 207 -14.68 -10.13 -4.07
CA CYS A 207 -13.62 -9.12 -3.98
C CYS A 207 -13.07 -9.02 -2.55
N LEU A 208 -13.98 -8.97 -1.56
CA LEU A 208 -13.65 -9.00 -0.14
C LEU A 208 -12.90 -10.28 0.25
N TYR A 209 -13.44 -11.43 -0.13
CA TYR A 209 -12.94 -12.74 0.23
C TYR A 209 -11.47 -12.91 -0.19
N ASP A 210 -11.11 -12.50 -1.40
CA ASP A 210 -9.75 -12.63 -1.94
C ASP A 210 -8.70 -11.89 -1.09
N ARG A 211 -9.03 -10.68 -0.62
CA ARG A 211 -8.15 -9.92 0.28
C ARG A 211 -8.15 -10.49 1.69
N MET A 212 -9.33 -10.81 2.21
CA MET A 212 -9.49 -11.20 3.61
C MET A 212 -8.92 -12.59 3.91
N ILE A 213 -8.97 -13.53 2.97
CA ILE A 213 -8.38 -14.85 3.17
C ILE A 213 -6.85 -14.78 3.25
N ARG A 214 -6.20 -13.90 2.47
CA ARG A 214 -4.74 -13.67 2.50
C ARG A 214 -4.29 -13.03 3.82
N ASN A 215 -5.08 -12.09 4.34
CA ASN A 215 -4.83 -11.49 5.65
C ASN A 215 -5.18 -12.43 6.82
N ARG A 216 -5.82 -13.57 6.53
CA ARG A 216 -6.14 -14.63 7.49
C ARG A 216 -5.58 -15.97 7.03
N GLU A 217 -4.30 -15.99 6.65
CA GLU A 217 -3.68 -17.17 6.01
C GLU A 217 -3.79 -18.45 6.88
N VAL A 218 -3.77 -18.34 8.21
CA VAL A 218 -4.03 -19.48 9.10
C VAL A 218 -5.42 -20.09 8.85
N LYS A 219 -6.45 -19.24 8.68
CA LYS A 219 -7.81 -19.69 8.35
C LYS A 219 -7.84 -20.33 6.95
N GLY A 220 -7.14 -19.73 5.98
CA GLY A 220 -6.96 -20.29 4.64
C GLY A 220 -6.31 -21.67 4.66
N PHE A 221 -5.25 -21.85 5.44
CA PHE A 221 -4.58 -23.12 5.67
C PHE A 221 -5.52 -24.17 6.27
N LEU A 222 -6.25 -23.81 7.34
CA LEU A 222 -7.23 -24.71 7.98
C LEU A 222 -8.34 -25.15 7.01
N ASP A 223 -8.77 -24.26 6.11
CA ASP A 223 -9.83 -24.56 5.12
C ASP A 223 -9.33 -25.40 3.94
N ARG A 224 -8.03 -25.35 3.62
CA ARG A 224 -7.42 -26.19 2.56
C ARG A 224 -7.09 -27.60 3.06
N GLY A 225 -6.70 -27.73 4.33
CA GLY A 225 -6.32 -29.00 4.93
C GLY A 225 -7.51 -29.83 5.45
N ALA A 226 -7.21 -31.02 5.97
CA ALA A 226 -8.19 -31.90 6.61
C ALA A 226 -8.53 -31.49 8.06
N ALA A 227 -8.41 -30.20 8.40
CA ALA A 227 -8.58 -29.73 9.76
C ALA A 227 -10.03 -29.94 10.24
N ARG A 228 -10.18 -30.57 11.41
CA ARG A 228 -11.49 -30.79 12.04
C ARG A 228 -11.61 -29.93 13.29
N ARG A 229 -12.71 -29.18 13.40
CA ARG A 229 -13.08 -28.47 14.63
C ARG A 229 -13.43 -29.50 15.71
N VAL A 230 -12.65 -29.54 16.79
CA VAL A 230 -12.91 -30.42 17.96
C VAL A 230 -13.73 -29.69 19.03
N ALA A 231 -13.52 -28.39 19.17
CA ALA A 231 -14.30 -27.50 20.03
C ALA A 231 -14.51 -26.17 19.30
N VAL A 232 -15.59 -25.46 19.64
CA VAL A 232 -15.90 -24.14 19.10
C VAL A 232 -16.04 -23.17 20.25
N SER A 233 -15.34 -22.03 20.18
CA SER A 233 -15.47 -20.97 21.18
C SER A 233 -16.87 -20.39 21.16
N ALA A 234 -17.45 -20.17 22.34
CA ALA A 234 -18.72 -19.46 22.50
C ALA A 234 -18.69 -18.07 21.85
N LEU A 235 -17.52 -17.42 21.84
CA LEU A 235 -17.32 -16.13 21.18
C LEU A 235 -17.54 -16.19 19.67
N ALA A 236 -17.29 -17.34 19.03
CA ALA A 236 -17.51 -17.50 17.59
C ALA A 236 -18.99 -17.65 17.22
N GLN A 237 -19.88 -17.89 18.18
CA GLN A 237 -21.30 -18.20 17.94
C GLN A 237 -22.26 -17.22 18.64
N HIS A 238 -21.76 -16.47 19.62
CA HIS A 238 -22.59 -15.64 20.49
C HIS A 238 -22.08 -14.20 20.54
N THR A 239 -23.03 -13.28 20.67
CA THR A 239 -22.77 -11.85 20.87
C THR A 239 -22.43 -11.60 22.34
N VAL A 240 -21.42 -10.77 22.59
CA VAL A 240 -21.12 -10.31 23.96
C VAL A 240 -21.97 -9.06 24.23
N GLY A 241 -23.06 -9.23 25.00
CA GLY A 241 -24.00 -8.15 25.27
C GLY A 241 -24.77 -7.67 24.03
N GLN A 242 -25.15 -6.39 24.02
CA GLN A 242 -25.94 -5.77 22.95
C GLN A 242 -25.15 -4.73 22.12
N SER A 243 -23.89 -4.46 22.47
CA SER A 243 -23.10 -3.37 21.88
C SER A 243 -22.91 -3.55 20.37
N ALA A 244 -22.53 -4.76 19.93
CA ALA A 244 -22.37 -5.08 18.51
C ALA A 244 -23.67 -4.89 17.70
N ILE A 245 -24.81 -5.29 18.28
CA ILE A 245 -26.12 -5.19 17.64
C ILE A 245 -26.56 -3.74 17.50
N HIS A 246 -26.47 -2.95 18.57
CA HIS A 246 -26.85 -1.54 18.52
C HIS A 246 -25.87 -0.73 17.65
N PHE A 247 -24.59 -1.07 17.67
CA PHE A 247 -23.60 -0.46 16.78
C PHE A 247 -23.92 -0.75 15.32
N ALA A 248 -24.24 -2.00 14.96
CA ALA A 248 -24.70 -2.35 13.63
C ALA A 248 -26.00 -1.65 13.23
N ALA A 249 -26.97 -1.53 14.15
CA ALA A 249 -28.21 -0.80 13.88
C ALA A 249 -27.93 0.67 13.53
N ILE A 250 -27.06 1.34 14.28
CA ILE A 250 -26.67 2.73 14.04
C ILE A 250 -25.96 2.88 12.69
N GLU A 251 -24.95 2.06 12.39
CA GLU A 251 -24.21 2.18 11.13
C GLU A 251 -25.09 1.88 9.90
N VAL A 252 -25.97 0.88 9.98
CA VAL A 252 -26.93 0.57 8.91
C VAL A 252 -27.96 1.69 8.74
N ALA A 253 -28.52 2.22 9.84
CA ALA A 253 -29.48 3.32 9.76
C ALA A 253 -28.84 4.60 9.22
N LYS A 254 -27.61 4.94 9.63
CA LYS A 254 -26.85 6.07 9.06
C LYS A 254 -26.63 5.92 7.56
N ALA A 255 -26.27 4.71 7.12
CA ALA A 255 -26.10 4.43 5.71
C ALA A 255 -27.41 4.65 4.94
N ILE A 256 -28.54 4.11 5.43
CA ILE A 256 -29.85 4.30 4.78
C ILE A 256 -30.29 5.76 4.81
N ALA A 257 -30.28 6.41 5.98
CA ALA A 257 -30.72 7.79 6.18
C ALA A 257 -29.98 8.80 5.27
N SER A 258 -28.69 8.55 5.00
CA SER A 258 -27.88 9.37 4.11
C SER A 258 -28.00 9.04 2.62
N GLY A 259 -28.79 8.03 2.25
CA GLY A 259 -28.83 7.51 0.87
C GLY A 259 -27.52 6.83 0.46
N PHE A 260 -26.91 6.09 1.40
CA PHE A 260 -25.65 5.35 1.25
C PHE A 260 -24.45 6.24 0.90
N ARG A 261 -24.37 7.42 1.51
CA ARG A 261 -23.25 8.37 1.37
C ARG A 261 -22.22 8.25 2.50
N THR A 262 -22.42 7.33 3.44
CA THR A 262 -21.43 7.00 4.48
C THR A 262 -20.34 6.07 3.97
N ASP A 263 -19.23 5.98 4.72
CA ASP A 263 -18.12 5.09 4.38
C ASP A 263 -18.51 3.61 4.28
N LEU A 264 -19.58 3.19 4.97
CA LEU A 264 -20.10 1.82 4.94
C LEU A 264 -20.41 1.34 3.51
N ARG A 265 -20.61 2.27 2.57
CA ARG A 265 -20.73 1.97 1.14
C ARG A 265 -19.57 1.11 0.63
N ASN A 266 -18.34 1.42 1.05
CA ASN A 266 -17.11 0.76 0.57
C ASN A 266 -16.22 0.23 1.70
N HIS A 267 -16.64 0.34 2.96
CA HIS A 267 -15.83 -0.05 4.11
C HIS A 267 -16.54 -1.05 5.01
N ILE A 268 -15.75 -1.92 5.62
CA ILE A 268 -16.13 -2.62 6.85
C ILE A 268 -15.77 -1.72 8.02
N VAL A 269 -16.70 -1.53 8.95
CA VAL A 269 -16.44 -0.93 10.25
C VAL A 269 -16.26 -2.05 11.26
N SER A 270 -15.13 -2.07 11.96
CA SER A 270 -14.87 -3.00 13.04
C SER A 270 -14.93 -2.28 14.38
N LEU A 271 -15.39 -2.99 15.41
CA LEU A 271 -15.34 -2.56 16.80
C LEU A 271 -14.47 -3.57 17.57
N ASP A 272 -13.31 -3.14 18.05
CA ASP A 272 -12.49 -3.94 18.96
C ASP A 272 -13.03 -3.82 20.38
N LEU A 273 -13.60 -4.90 20.91
CA LEU A 273 -14.14 -4.95 22.27
C LEU A 273 -13.06 -5.06 23.36
N LEU A 274 -11.81 -5.37 23.00
CA LEU A 274 -10.69 -5.42 23.94
C LEU A 274 -10.06 -4.03 24.09
N GLY A 275 -9.73 -3.39 22.97
CA GLY A 275 -9.08 -2.08 22.94
C GLY A 275 -10.04 -0.90 22.87
N SER A 276 -11.36 -1.12 22.78
CA SER A 276 -12.39 -0.08 22.58
C SER A 276 -12.13 0.82 21.35
N THR A 277 -11.58 0.24 20.28
CA THR A 277 -11.18 0.98 19.07
C THR A 277 -12.15 0.70 17.92
N ILE A 278 -12.49 1.74 17.14
CA ILE A 278 -13.27 1.60 15.90
C ILE A 278 -12.32 1.81 14.72
N ALA A 279 -12.26 0.84 13.81
CA ALA A 279 -11.47 0.96 12.58
C ALA A 279 -12.35 0.80 11.33
N LYS A 280 -11.93 1.44 10.24
CA LYS A 280 -12.56 1.33 8.93
C LYS A 280 -11.60 0.60 7.99
N HIS A 281 -12.14 -0.31 7.19
CA HIS A 281 -11.37 -1.17 6.30
C HIS A 281 -11.93 -1.09 4.89
N TYR A 282 -11.17 -0.48 3.99
CA TYR A 282 -11.59 -0.26 2.60
C TYR A 282 -11.65 -1.58 1.83
N VAL A 283 -12.82 -1.88 1.25
CA VAL A 283 -13.03 -3.05 0.41
C VAL A 283 -12.91 -2.64 -1.06
N ALA A 284 -11.76 -2.93 -1.66
CA ALA A 284 -11.52 -2.63 -3.07
C ALA A 284 -12.42 -3.49 -3.98
N ALA A 285 -13.17 -2.82 -4.87
CA ALA A 285 -13.78 -3.50 -6.01
C ALA A 285 -12.66 -3.98 -6.94
N ARG A 286 -12.72 -5.25 -7.37
CA ARG A 286 -11.69 -5.83 -8.25
C ARG A 286 -12.20 -5.88 -9.69
N PRO A 287 -11.69 -5.03 -10.61
CA PRO A 287 -12.06 -5.10 -12.02
C PRO A 287 -11.83 -6.47 -12.66
N GLN A 288 -10.86 -7.23 -12.16
CA GLN A 288 -10.54 -8.60 -12.57
C GLN A 288 -11.28 -9.68 -11.76
N CYS A 289 -12.23 -9.32 -10.89
CA CYS A 289 -12.96 -10.28 -10.06
C CYS A 289 -13.67 -11.33 -10.94
N PRO A 290 -13.55 -12.64 -10.64
CA PRO A 290 -14.23 -13.69 -11.42
C PRO A 290 -15.75 -13.63 -11.33
N THR A 291 -16.30 -12.99 -10.28
CA THR A 291 -17.76 -12.94 -10.04
C THR A 291 -18.41 -11.67 -10.61
N CYS A 292 -17.87 -10.49 -10.31
CA CYS A 292 -18.48 -9.20 -10.68
C CYS A 292 -17.63 -8.34 -11.62
N GLY A 293 -16.46 -8.83 -12.03
CA GLY A 293 -15.49 -8.09 -12.83
C GLY A 293 -15.65 -8.30 -14.34
N ASN A 294 -14.71 -7.74 -15.09
CA ASN A 294 -14.66 -7.81 -16.55
C ASN A 294 -14.01 -9.12 -17.02
N LYS A 295 -14.77 -9.93 -17.78
CA LYS A 295 -14.31 -11.20 -18.36
C LYS A 295 -13.06 -11.05 -19.25
N LYS A 296 -12.84 -9.89 -19.89
CA LYS A 296 -11.63 -9.64 -20.68
C LYS A 296 -10.38 -9.62 -19.80
N LEU A 297 -10.44 -9.02 -18.61
CA LEU A 297 -9.32 -8.94 -17.67
C LEU A 297 -9.01 -10.29 -17.03
N GLN A 298 -10.02 -11.15 -16.86
CA GLN A 298 -9.85 -12.50 -16.33
C GLN A 298 -9.17 -13.46 -17.32
N ASN A 299 -9.22 -13.16 -18.62
CA ASN A 299 -8.72 -14.07 -19.64
C ASN A 299 -7.18 -13.97 -19.76
N PRO A 300 -6.41 -15.00 -19.39
CA PRO A 300 -4.94 -14.99 -19.51
C PRO A 300 -4.46 -15.07 -20.97
N ARG A 301 -5.36 -15.36 -21.93
CA ARG A 301 -5.05 -15.39 -23.37
C ARG A 301 -5.40 -14.09 -24.09
N ARG A 302 -5.75 -13.03 -23.36
CA ARG A 302 -6.02 -11.71 -23.95
C ARG A 302 -4.77 -11.16 -24.64
N SER A 303 -4.95 -10.37 -25.68
CA SER A 303 -3.83 -9.72 -26.37
C SER A 303 -3.13 -8.73 -25.43
N PRO A 304 -1.79 -8.80 -25.31
CA PRO A 304 -1.04 -7.81 -24.55
C PRO A 304 -1.11 -6.44 -25.22
N GLN A 305 -0.96 -5.38 -24.43
CA GLN A 305 -0.98 -4.00 -24.90
C GLN A 305 0.43 -3.40 -24.78
N PRO A 306 0.92 -2.68 -25.80
CA PRO A 306 2.20 -1.98 -25.72
C PRO A 306 2.29 -1.09 -24.48
N VAL A 307 3.49 -0.95 -23.93
CA VAL A 307 3.71 0.06 -22.89
C VAL A 307 3.94 1.40 -23.59
N GLU A 308 2.91 2.24 -23.57
CA GLU A 308 2.97 3.61 -24.05
C GLU A 308 3.37 4.55 -22.92
N LEU A 309 4.28 5.47 -23.23
CA LEU A 309 4.74 6.53 -22.33
C LEU A 309 3.93 7.80 -22.61
N GLY A 310 3.43 8.45 -21.56
CA GLY A 310 2.71 9.72 -21.69
C GLY A 310 3.64 10.89 -22.09
N PRO A 311 3.18 12.15 -22.07
CA PRO A 311 4.05 13.32 -22.25
C PRO A 311 5.04 13.55 -21.10
N GLY A 312 4.94 12.75 -20.02
CA GLY A 312 5.68 12.96 -18.79
C GLY A 312 5.05 14.02 -17.89
N ALA A 313 5.38 13.97 -16.61
CA ALA A 313 4.92 14.90 -15.60
C ALA A 313 6.11 15.63 -14.96
N LYS A 314 5.85 16.83 -14.45
CA LYS A 314 6.85 17.61 -13.72
C LYS A 314 7.27 16.89 -12.44
N LEU A 315 8.56 16.86 -12.20
CA LEU A 315 9.15 16.22 -11.03
C LEU A 315 9.44 17.24 -9.92
N VAL A 316 9.32 16.77 -8.68
CA VAL A 316 9.78 17.39 -7.45
C VAL A 316 10.78 16.46 -6.78
N MET A 317 11.83 17.03 -6.20
CA MET A 317 12.82 16.28 -5.45
C MET A 317 12.24 15.86 -4.09
N THR A 318 12.33 14.57 -3.77
CA THR A 318 12.12 14.04 -2.42
C THR A 318 13.41 13.35 -1.97
N SER A 319 13.50 12.97 -0.69
CA SER A 319 14.66 12.22 -0.21
C SER A 319 14.77 10.80 -0.76
N GLY A 320 13.72 10.29 -1.41
CA GLY A 320 13.76 9.02 -2.14
C GLY A 320 14.12 9.16 -3.63
N GLY A 321 14.32 10.39 -4.11
CA GLY A 321 14.56 10.75 -5.51
C GLY A 321 13.48 11.65 -6.10
N TYR A 322 13.48 11.79 -7.42
CA TYR A 322 12.54 12.67 -8.11
C TYR A 322 11.19 11.97 -8.31
N ARG A 323 10.11 12.64 -7.91
CA ARG A 323 8.73 12.13 -7.94
C ARG A 323 7.76 13.21 -8.43
N THR A 324 6.58 12.83 -8.88
CA THR A 324 5.52 13.73 -9.37
C THR A 324 4.74 14.40 -8.24
N VAL A 325 4.75 13.80 -7.05
CA VAL A 325 4.05 14.29 -5.85
C VAL A 325 4.89 14.05 -4.60
N SER A 326 4.55 14.73 -3.50
CA SER A 326 5.23 14.51 -2.21
C SER A 326 4.97 13.11 -1.63
N SER A 327 5.86 12.66 -0.75
CA SER A 327 5.73 11.39 -0.02
C SER A 327 4.45 11.37 0.83
N ARG A 328 4.10 12.49 1.47
CA ARG A 328 2.84 12.66 2.23
C ARG A 328 1.60 12.47 1.33
N THR A 329 1.61 13.02 0.13
CA THR A 329 0.52 12.85 -0.85
C THR A 329 0.40 11.40 -1.28
N THR A 330 1.52 10.72 -1.50
CA THR A 330 1.56 9.28 -1.84
C THR A 330 0.92 8.44 -0.74
N VAL A 331 1.35 8.64 0.52
CA VAL A 331 0.77 7.95 1.68
C VAL A 331 -0.73 8.24 1.80
N ALA A 332 -1.15 9.51 1.77
CA ALA A 332 -2.56 9.87 1.89
C ALA A 332 -3.45 9.19 0.83
N ARG A 333 -2.93 9.03 -0.39
CA ARG A 333 -3.65 8.39 -1.50
C ARG A 333 -3.78 6.87 -1.33
N PHE A 334 -2.73 6.19 -0.88
CA PHE A 334 -2.66 4.73 -0.89
C PHE A 334 -2.80 4.07 0.49
N LYS A 335 -2.85 4.84 1.58
CA LYS A 335 -3.05 4.35 2.96
C LYS A 335 -4.37 3.58 3.13
N LYS A 336 -5.36 3.80 2.25
CA LYS A 336 -6.58 2.97 2.15
C LYS A 336 -6.30 1.47 1.98
N HIS A 337 -5.12 1.10 1.49
CA HIS A 337 -4.68 -0.29 1.32
C HIS A 337 -4.00 -0.90 2.53
N VAL A 338 -3.88 -0.15 3.64
CA VAL A 338 -3.40 -0.64 4.93
C VAL A 338 -4.59 -1.12 5.76
N SER A 339 -4.76 -2.43 5.90
CA SER A 339 -5.80 -3.02 6.74
C SER A 339 -5.49 -4.50 6.99
N PRO A 340 -5.59 -4.97 8.25
CA PRO A 340 -5.39 -6.38 8.58
C PRO A 340 -6.57 -7.28 8.16
N LEU A 341 -7.61 -6.71 7.54
CA LEU A 341 -8.77 -7.45 7.06
C LEU A 341 -8.88 -7.41 5.54
N THR A 342 -8.57 -6.28 4.91
CA THR A 342 -8.94 -6.00 3.51
C THR A 342 -7.81 -5.38 2.70
N GLY A 343 -6.73 -4.99 3.37
CA GLY A 343 -5.57 -4.35 2.76
C GLY A 343 -4.72 -5.33 1.97
N VAL A 344 -3.79 -4.79 1.18
CA VAL A 344 -2.61 -5.56 0.74
C VAL A 344 -1.46 -5.38 1.71
N VAL A 345 -1.51 -4.35 2.55
CA VAL A 345 -0.57 -4.15 3.66
C VAL A 345 -1.35 -4.38 4.96
N THR A 346 -0.85 -5.25 5.84
CA THR A 346 -1.54 -5.61 7.09
C THR A 346 -1.45 -4.47 8.10
N ARG A 347 -0.24 -3.95 8.30
CA ARG A 347 0.08 -2.81 9.18
C ARG A 347 1.22 -2.01 8.60
N LEU A 348 1.29 -0.73 8.98
CA LEU A 348 2.34 0.20 8.57
C LEU A 348 2.73 1.01 9.80
N GLU A 349 3.90 0.74 10.36
CA GLU A 349 4.33 1.22 11.66
C GLU A 349 5.77 1.73 11.59
N ARG A 350 6.12 2.71 12.42
CA ARG A 350 7.51 3.16 12.56
C ARG A 350 8.29 2.10 13.33
N ILE A 351 9.54 1.87 12.94
CA ILE A 351 10.43 1.01 13.72
C ILE A 351 10.96 1.83 14.90
N GLU A 352 10.56 1.46 16.11
CA GLU A 352 10.99 2.13 17.35
C GLU A 352 12.26 1.45 17.89
N VAL A 353 13.41 1.99 17.51
CA VAL A 353 14.73 1.61 18.02
C VAL A 353 15.57 2.85 18.28
N ASP A 354 16.49 2.74 19.24
CA ASP A 354 17.43 3.81 19.60
C ASP A 354 18.58 3.86 18.58
N LEU A 355 18.39 4.66 17.54
CA LEU A 355 19.34 4.81 16.43
C LEU A 355 19.30 6.26 15.91
N PRO A 356 20.47 6.86 15.60
CA PRO A 356 20.57 8.19 15.02
C PRO A 356 19.63 8.40 13.83
N MET A 357 18.88 9.51 13.87
CA MET A 357 18.01 9.96 12.78
C MET A 357 17.08 8.86 12.20
N ASN A 358 16.66 7.91 13.03
CA ASN A 358 15.85 6.78 12.58
C ASN A 358 14.48 7.25 12.07
N THR A 359 14.25 7.07 10.77
CA THR A 359 12.97 7.36 10.10
C THR A 359 12.44 6.14 9.36
N ASN A 360 12.84 4.94 9.81
CA ASN A 360 12.50 3.69 9.15
C ASN A 360 11.11 3.19 9.55
N PHE A 361 10.43 2.54 8.60
CA PHE A 361 9.09 1.99 8.78
C PHE A 361 9.07 0.51 8.41
N TYR A 362 8.15 -0.22 9.04
CA TYR A 362 7.86 -1.60 8.75
C TYR A 362 6.43 -1.72 8.20
N ALA A 363 6.31 -2.31 7.02
CA ALA A 363 5.04 -2.66 6.41
C ALA A 363 4.83 -4.18 6.52
N GLN A 364 4.03 -4.59 7.51
CA GLN A 364 3.76 -6.01 7.75
C GLN A 364 2.88 -6.59 6.63
N HIS A 365 3.24 -7.75 6.12
CA HIS A 365 2.42 -8.56 5.20
C HIS A 365 2.83 -10.04 5.30
N ASN A 366 1.96 -10.97 4.90
CA ASN A 366 2.26 -12.41 4.95
C ASN A 366 2.28 -13.03 3.56
N PHE A 367 2.94 -12.36 2.61
CA PHE A 367 2.98 -12.83 1.24
C PHE A 367 3.78 -14.13 1.12
N SER A 368 3.07 -15.20 0.81
CA SER A 368 3.63 -16.53 0.60
C SER A 368 2.76 -17.31 -0.39
N ALA A 369 3.32 -18.37 -0.96
CA ALA A 369 2.52 -19.37 -1.63
C ALA A 369 1.54 -20.01 -0.62
N PRO A 370 0.33 -20.43 -1.03
CA PRO A 370 -0.60 -21.10 -0.13
C PRO A 370 0.06 -22.29 0.58
N ALA A 371 0.25 -22.17 1.90
CA ALA A 371 0.92 -23.19 2.69
C ALA A 371 0.15 -24.52 2.64
N GLN A 372 0.90 -25.62 2.51
CA GLN A 372 0.38 -27.01 2.51
C GLN A 372 0.69 -27.75 3.82
N ASN A 373 1.64 -27.25 4.61
CA ASN A 373 1.96 -27.76 5.94
C ASN A 373 2.28 -26.62 6.92
N VAL A 374 2.46 -26.96 8.21
CA VAL A 374 2.69 -25.99 9.29
C VAL A 374 4.02 -25.26 9.16
N ASP A 375 5.06 -25.93 8.66
CA ASP A 375 6.39 -25.32 8.52
C ASP A 375 6.38 -24.25 7.43
N GLN A 376 5.76 -24.54 6.29
CA GLN A 376 5.51 -23.55 5.23
C GLN A 376 4.67 -22.38 5.73
N LEU A 377 3.64 -22.66 6.54
CA LEU A 377 2.81 -21.61 7.14
C LEU A 377 3.64 -20.72 8.06
N ARG A 378 4.45 -21.31 8.95
CA ARG A 378 5.31 -20.54 9.87
C ARG A 378 6.31 -19.67 9.10
N ALA A 379 6.94 -20.22 8.06
CA ALA A 379 7.87 -19.48 7.21
C ALA A 379 7.20 -18.31 6.47
N GLY A 380 5.92 -18.44 6.10
CA GLY A 380 5.16 -17.40 5.41
C GLY A 380 4.52 -16.32 6.29
N LEU A 381 4.52 -16.48 7.62
CA LEU A 381 3.84 -15.57 8.58
C LEU A 381 4.75 -14.51 9.22
N SER A 382 6.04 -14.51 8.89
CA SER A 382 7.03 -13.55 9.41
C SER A 382 7.50 -12.55 8.34
N GLY A 383 6.67 -12.30 7.33
CA GLY A 383 7.00 -11.42 6.22
C GLY A 383 6.78 -9.94 6.52
N GLY A 384 7.50 -9.09 5.79
CA GLY A 384 7.24 -7.68 5.74
C GLY A 384 8.17 -6.97 4.75
N SER A 385 7.91 -5.69 4.55
CA SER A 385 8.70 -4.77 3.74
C SER A 385 9.17 -3.61 4.60
N PHE A 386 10.21 -2.90 4.17
CA PHE A 386 10.88 -1.90 4.99
C PHE A 386 11.01 -0.58 4.24
N GLY A 387 10.71 0.50 4.93
CA GLY A 387 10.80 1.85 4.39
C GLY A 387 12.00 2.59 4.89
N LYS A 388 12.66 3.33 4.00
CA LYS A 388 13.80 4.20 4.28
C LYS A 388 13.56 5.61 3.75
N GLY A 389 14.20 6.59 4.37
CA GLY A 389 14.15 7.99 3.95
C GLY A 389 14.99 8.88 4.87
N SER A 390 15.22 10.13 4.48
CA SER A 390 15.79 11.15 5.39
C SER A 390 14.71 11.88 6.22
N THR A 391 13.43 11.59 5.94
CA THR A 391 12.27 12.11 6.65
C THR A 391 11.29 10.99 6.93
N ALA A 392 10.47 11.14 7.99
CA ALA A 392 9.47 10.15 8.37
C ALA A 392 8.44 9.92 7.25
N GLU A 393 8.00 10.98 6.56
CA GLU A 393 7.05 10.82 5.45
C GLU A 393 7.63 10.03 4.27
N GLN A 394 8.93 10.16 4.00
CA GLN A 394 9.58 9.36 2.97
C GLN A 394 9.73 7.90 3.41
N GLY A 395 10.11 7.64 4.67
CA GLY A 395 10.17 6.30 5.23
C GLY A 395 8.81 5.59 5.18
N GLU A 396 7.74 6.25 5.61
CA GLU A 396 6.37 5.70 5.56
C GLU A 396 5.94 5.40 4.12
N ALA A 397 6.19 6.33 3.18
CA ALA A 397 5.90 6.13 1.76
C ALA A 397 6.70 4.97 1.17
N SER A 398 7.98 4.86 1.49
CA SER A 398 8.86 3.77 1.02
C SER A 398 8.34 2.41 1.47
N ALA A 399 8.02 2.24 2.75
CA ALA A 399 7.51 0.96 3.28
C ALA A 399 6.17 0.57 2.64
N LEU A 400 5.24 1.53 2.52
CA LEU A 400 3.94 1.31 1.91
C LEU A 400 4.06 0.89 0.44
N MET A 401 4.86 1.61 -0.33
CA MET A 401 5.00 1.39 -1.77
C MET A 401 5.77 0.10 -2.07
N GLU A 402 6.77 -0.26 -1.26
CA GLU A 402 7.45 -1.56 -1.37
C GLU A 402 6.48 -2.72 -1.10
N ALA A 403 5.69 -2.66 -0.01
CA ALA A 403 4.71 -3.72 0.26
C ALA A 403 3.67 -3.87 -0.86
N ILE A 404 3.23 -2.76 -1.46
CA ILE A 404 2.32 -2.77 -2.62
C ILE A 404 2.99 -3.34 -3.88
N GLU A 405 4.25 -3.00 -4.12
CA GLU A 405 5.06 -3.58 -5.21
C GLU A 405 5.15 -5.10 -5.06
N ARG A 406 5.55 -5.59 -3.87
CA ARG A 406 5.65 -7.03 -3.59
C ARG A 406 4.31 -7.74 -3.80
N TYR A 407 3.20 -7.17 -3.32
CA TYR A 407 1.86 -7.72 -3.56
C TYR A 407 1.53 -7.84 -5.05
N SER A 408 1.83 -6.79 -5.81
CA SER A 408 1.49 -6.70 -7.23
C SER A 408 2.29 -7.70 -8.07
N GLY A 409 3.51 -8.04 -7.64
CA GLY A 409 4.34 -9.09 -8.22
C GLY A 409 3.85 -10.52 -7.95
N ILE A 410 2.90 -10.76 -7.04
CA ILE A 410 2.37 -12.11 -6.75
C ILE A 410 1.53 -12.62 -7.92
N PHE A 411 1.77 -13.86 -8.34
CA PHE A 411 0.94 -14.53 -9.34
C PHE A 411 -0.50 -14.74 -8.83
N GLN A 412 -1.50 -14.27 -9.58
CA GLN A 412 -2.93 -14.39 -9.25
C GLN A 412 -3.70 -15.35 -10.18
N GLY A 413 -3.11 -15.72 -11.33
CA GLY A 413 -3.68 -16.62 -12.30
C GLY A 413 -4.37 -15.93 -13.49
N ASP A 414 -4.49 -14.60 -13.47
CA ASP A 414 -5.08 -13.78 -14.53
C ASP A 414 -4.03 -13.07 -15.41
N GLU A 415 -2.74 -13.29 -15.14
CA GLU A 415 -1.62 -12.76 -15.92
C GLU A 415 -1.61 -13.31 -17.35
N ILE A 416 -1.26 -12.46 -18.32
CA ILE A 416 -1.20 -12.86 -19.73
C ILE A 416 -0.12 -13.91 -19.92
N ARG A 417 -0.48 -15.08 -20.46
CA ARG A 417 0.45 -16.18 -20.67
C ARG A 417 0.00 -17.16 -21.74
N ALA A 418 0.97 -17.84 -22.34
CA ALA A 418 0.75 -18.92 -23.29
C ALA A 418 1.69 -20.10 -23.01
N ARG A 419 1.17 -21.32 -23.13
CA ARG A 419 1.98 -22.54 -22.97
C ARG A 419 2.58 -22.95 -24.31
N LYS A 420 3.91 -22.90 -24.43
CA LYS A 420 4.66 -23.16 -25.68
C LYS A 420 6.05 -23.74 -25.37
N ARG A 421 6.69 -24.38 -26.35
CA ARG A 421 8.12 -24.70 -26.29
C ARG A 421 8.93 -23.49 -26.75
N PHE A 422 10.19 -23.41 -26.35
CA PHE A 422 11.08 -22.34 -26.81
C PHE A 422 11.23 -22.35 -28.34
N ALA A 423 11.39 -23.54 -28.91
CA ALA A 423 11.54 -23.73 -30.36
C ALA A 423 10.29 -23.36 -31.18
N ASP A 424 9.12 -23.17 -30.54
CA ASP A 424 7.89 -22.78 -31.22
C ASP A 424 7.79 -21.25 -31.42
N PHE A 425 8.74 -20.47 -30.91
CA PHE A 425 8.81 -19.02 -31.12
C PHE A 425 9.69 -18.67 -32.33
N PRO A 426 9.37 -17.60 -33.07
CA PRO A 426 10.30 -17.03 -34.05
C PRO A 426 11.65 -16.68 -33.39
N PRO A 427 12.76 -16.81 -34.14
CA PRO A 427 14.07 -16.42 -33.63
C PRO A 427 14.07 -14.99 -33.07
N GLY A 428 14.54 -14.84 -31.83
CA GLY A 428 14.62 -13.54 -31.17
C GLY A 428 13.31 -13.04 -30.58
N ASP A 429 12.22 -13.81 -30.54
CA ASP A 429 10.99 -13.41 -29.82
C ASP A 429 11.00 -13.88 -28.36
N ALA A 430 11.47 -15.10 -28.09
CA ALA A 430 11.65 -15.61 -26.73
C ALA A 430 13.08 -15.40 -26.23
N ILE A 431 13.23 -15.19 -24.91
CA ILE A 431 14.50 -15.03 -24.22
C ILE A 431 14.78 -16.30 -23.42
N ARG A 432 16.01 -16.83 -23.46
CA ARG A 432 16.35 -18.01 -22.67
C ARG A 432 16.41 -17.62 -21.19
N PRO A 433 16.00 -18.50 -20.26
CA PRO A 433 16.05 -18.19 -18.84
C PRO A 433 17.45 -17.73 -18.37
N ASN A 434 18.52 -18.38 -18.84
CA ASN A 434 19.88 -18.05 -18.41
C ASN A 434 20.45 -16.75 -19.01
N ASP A 435 19.80 -16.16 -20.02
CA ASP A 435 20.15 -14.81 -20.50
C ASP A 435 19.76 -13.73 -19.46
N ILE A 436 18.92 -14.09 -18.48
CA ILE A 436 18.46 -13.26 -17.37
C ILE A 436 19.07 -13.74 -16.05
N LEU A 437 19.06 -15.05 -15.81
CA LEU A 437 19.56 -15.64 -14.56
C LEU A 437 21.08 -15.60 -14.44
N LEU A 438 21.81 -15.72 -15.56
CA LEU A 438 23.26 -15.56 -15.61
C LEU A 438 24.04 -16.50 -14.67
N PHE A 439 23.65 -17.78 -14.56
CA PHE A 439 24.46 -18.82 -13.93
C PHE A 439 25.55 -19.34 -14.87
N SER A 440 26.75 -19.62 -14.34
CA SER A 440 27.84 -20.22 -15.11
C SER A 440 27.59 -21.71 -15.39
N ASP A 441 28.30 -22.27 -16.38
CA ASP A 441 28.27 -23.71 -16.63
C ASP A 441 28.78 -24.51 -15.42
N GLU A 442 29.73 -23.97 -14.66
CA GLU A 442 30.25 -24.61 -13.45
C GLU A 442 29.21 -24.68 -12.34
N GLN A 443 28.44 -23.59 -12.16
CA GLN A 443 27.33 -23.57 -11.22
C GLN A 443 26.23 -24.59 -11.58
N TYR A 444 25.98 -24.85 -12.87
CA TYR A 444 25.07 -25.90 -13.33
C TYR A 444 25.63 -27.32 -13.14
N ARG A 445 26.96 -27.53 -13.21
CA ARG A 445 27.57 -28.84 -12.93
C ARG A 445 27.61 -29.15 -11.43
N GLY A 446 27.90 -28.15 -10.60
CA GLY A 446 28.08 -28.29 -9.15
C GLY A 446 26.78 -28.39 -8.35
N SER A 447 25.61 -28.09 -8.93
CA SER A 447 24.31 -28.06 -8.25
C SER A 447 23.79 -29.44 -7.80
N ALA A 448 24.50 -30.52 -8.14
CA ALA A 448 24.14 -31.88 -7.75
C ALA A 448 24.45 -32.23 -6.28
N VAL A 449 25.18 -31.39 -5.52
CA VAL A 449 25.52 -31.66 -4.11
C VAL A 449 25.10 -30.47 -3.22
N PRO A 450 24.02 -30.60 -2.42
CA PRO A 450 23.68 -29.61 -1.41
C PRO A 450 24.79 -29.52 -0.36
N ASN A 451 25.41 -28.35 -0.19
CA ASN A 451 26.35 -28.14 0.90
C ASN A 451 25.56 -27.84 2.19
N PRO A 452 25.69 -28.63 3.28
CA PRO A 452 24.95 -28.39 4.53
C PRO A 452 25.28 -27.04 5.20
N ASN A 453 26.39 -26.41 4.83
CA ASN A 453 26.83 -25.10 5.33
C ASN A 453 26.35 -23.92 4.48
N ASP A 454 25.59 -24.17 3.40
CA ASP A 454 24.96 -23.10 2.64
C ASP A 454 23.83 -22.51 3.49
N SER A 455 24.11 -21.38 4.12
CA SER A 455 23.11 -20.58 4.83
C SER A 455 21.95 -20.23 3.89
N HIS A 456 20.77 -19.92 4.44
CA HIS A 456 19.47 -19.76 3.77
C HIS A 456 19.38 -18.80 2.55
N HIS A 457 20.50 -18.27 2.05
CA HIS A 457 20.59 -17.28 1.00
C HIS A 457 21.31 -17.74 -0.28
N THR A 458 21.98 -18.88 -0.30
CA THR A 458 22.61 -19.39 -1.54
C THR A 458 21.58 -20.16 -2.36
N GLN A 459 20.98 -19.49 -3.36
CA GLN A 459 20.14 -20.20 -4.31
C GLN A 459 21.04 -21.07 -5.20
N PRO A 460 20.90 -22.41 -5.17
CA PRO A 460 21.59 -23.26 -6.11
C PRO A 460 21.15 -22.90 -7.53
N ALA A 461 22.00 -23.17 -8.51
CA ALA A 461 21.57 -23.06 -9.90
C ALA A 461 20.34 -23.95 -10.11
N PRO A 462 19.29 -23.45 -10.77
CA PRO A 462 18.10 -24.24 -11.04
C PRO A 462 18.41 -25.36 -12.03
N GLU A 463 17.51 -26.32 -12.17
CA GLU A 463 17.63 -27.35 -13.21
C GLU A 463 17.85 -26.72 -14.60
N PRO A 464 18.74 -27.29 -15.44
CA PRO A 464 19.00 -26.78 -16.78
C PRO A 464 17.71 -26.64 -17.60
N PHE A 465 17.64 -25.55 -18.37
CA PHE A 465 16.47 -25.29 -19.20
C PHE A 465 16.37 -26.26 -20.38
N ASP A 466 15.32 -27.09 -20.40
CA ASP A 466 14.96 -27.91 -21.56
C ASP A 466 14.14 -27.08 -22.58
N PRO A 467 14.70 -26.73 -23.76
CA PRO A 467 13.99 -25.95 -24.77
C PRO A 467 12.83 -26.72 -25.43
N SER A 468 12.77 -28.04 -25.27
CA SER A 468 11.69 -28.90 -25.78
C SER A 468 10.49 -28.99 -24.83
N ALA A 469 10.66 -28.58 -23.57
CA ALA A 469 9.60 -28.58 -22.58
C ALA A 469 8.54 -27.51 -22.88
N LYS A 470 7.26 -27.87 -22.67
CA LYS A 470 6.13 -26.93 -22.77
C LYS A 470 5.91 -26.21 -21.44
N ILE A 471 6.47 -25.01 -21.31
CA ILE A 471 6.29 -24.12 -20.16
C ILE A 471 5.38 -22.93 -20.51
N GLU A 472 5.00 -22.14 -19.50
CA GLU A 472 4.24 -20.91 -19.71
C GLU A 472 5.17 -19.71 -19.91
N TRP A 473 4.83 -18.89 -20.90
CA TRP A 473 5.54 -17.69 -21.31
C TRP A 473 4.61 -16.50 -21.22
N SER A 474 5.12 -15.37 -20.73
CA SER A 474 4.39 -14.12 -20.67
C SER A 474 5.08 -13.05 -21.53
N PRO A 475 4.28 -12.17 -22.16
CA PRO A 475 4.81 -11.08 -22.96
C PRO A 475 5.37 -9.96 -22.08
N VAL A 476 6.53 -9.44 -22.46
CA VAL A 476 7.13 -8.21 -21.92
C VAL A 476 7.41 -7.26 -23.08
N TRP A 477 7.29 -5.95 -22.85
CA TRP A 477 7.44 -4.94 -23.89
C TRP A 477 8.88 -4.42 -23.94
N SER A 478 9.55 -4.53 -25.08
CA SER A 478 10.83 -3.84 -25.30
C SER A 478 10.59 -2.38 -25.63
N LEU A 479 11.04 -1.48 -24.76
CA LEU A 479 11.02 -0.04 -25.02
C LEU A 479 12.04 0.39 -26.07
N ARG A 480 13.14 -0.37 -26.24
CA ARG A 480 14.16 -0.13 -27.26
C ARG A 480 13.67 -0.53 -28.66
N ASP A 481 13.19 -1.77 -28.79
CA ASP A 481 12.83 -2.36 -30.08
C ASP A 481 11.35 -2.16 -30.44
N LYS A 482 10.54 -1.59 -29.53
CA LYS A 482 9.09 -1.37 -29.69
C LYS A 482 8.31 -2.62 -30.12
N ARG A 483 8.62 -3.76 -29.49
CA ARG A 483 7.95 -5.04 -29.73
C ARG A 483 7.86 -5.89 -28.47
N PHE A 484 6.98 -6.88 -28.48
CA PHE A 484 6.92 -7.87 -27.39
C PHE A 484 8.03 -8.90 -27.50
N ARG A 485 8.61 -9.24 -26.35
CA ARG A 485 9.44 -10.42 -26.12
C ARG A 485 8.71 -11.38 -25.18
N GLN A 486 9.13 -12.64 -25.15
CA GLN A 486 8.53 -13.68 -24.32
C GLN A 486 9.55 -14.16 -23.28
N ILE A 487 9.15 -14.11 -22.01
CA ILE A 487 9.94 -14.59 -20.87
C ILE A 487 9.13 -15.65 -20.14
N PRO A 488 9.76 -16.72 -19.60
CA PRO A 488 9.06 -17.68 -18.75
C PRO A 488 8.27 -16.97 -17.64
N THR A 489 6.98 -17.30 -17.50
CA THR A 489 6.11 -16.68 -16.49
C THR A 489 6.67 -16.83 -15.07
N SER A 490 7.41 -17.92 -14.81
CA SER A 490 8.03 -18.21 -13.52
C SER A 490 9.13 -17.22 -13.10
N LEU A 491 9.76 -16.52 -14.06
CA LEU A 491 10.75 -15.48 -13.79
C LEU A 491 10.13 -14.10 -13.56
N LEU A 492 8.81 -13.96 -13.70
CA LEU A 492 8.14 -12.67 -13.71
C LEU A 492 7.27 -12.42 -12.48
N TYR A 493 6.68 -13.48 -11.91
CA TYR A 493 5.72 -13.36 -10.81
C TYR A 493 6.09 -14.26 -9.62
N PHE A 494 6.01 -13.71 -8.41
CA PHE A 494 6.26 -14.43 -7.17
C PHE A 494 5.26 -15.56 -6.98
N PHE A 495 5.73 -16.65 -6.37
CA PHE A 495 4.92 -17.80 -5.97
C PHE A 495 4.19 -18.51 -7.13
N TYR A 496 4.65 -18.31 -8.37
CA TYR A 496 4.21 -19.10 -9.50
C TYR A 496 4.53 -20.59 -9.27
N GLN A 497 3.54 -21.46 -9.47
CA GLN A 497 3.69 -22.91 -9.35
C GLN A 497 3.40 -23.55 -10.72
N GLY A 498 4.46 -23.79 -11.48
CA GLY A 498 4.36 -24.42 -12.79
C GLY A 498 5.57 -25.29 -13.11
N PRO A 499 5.70 -25.78 -14.35
CA PRO A 499 6.69 -26.80 -14.71
C PRO A 499 8.13 -26.29 -14.78
N ALA A 500 8.36 -24.98 -14.70
CA ALA A 500 9.69 -24.38 -14.75
C ALA A 500 10.31 -24.29 -13.35
N ALA A 501 11.56 -24.71 -13.21
CA ALA A 501 12.30 -24.74 -11.94
C ALA A 501 12.89 -23.38 -11.50
N PHE A 502 12.74 -22.34 -12.32
CA PHE A 502 13.26 -20.99 -12.02
C PHE A 502 12.22 -20.15 -11.30
N ALA A 503 12.62 -19.41 -10.27
CA ALA A 503 11.74 -18.53 -9.49
C ALA A 503 12.03 -17.04 -9.76
N ALA A 504 10.98 -16.22 -9.67
CA ALA A 504 11.08 -14.77 -9.70
C ALA A 504 11.81 -14.23 -8.45
N ASP A 505 12.80 -13.38 -8.68
CA ASP A 505 13.34 -12.45 -7.68
C ASP A 505 12.62 -11.08 -7.77
N SER A 506 12.92 -10.15 -6.85
CA SER A 506 12.34 -8.80 -6.86
C SER A 506 13.17 -7.79 -7.66
N ASN A 507 14.25 -8.21 -8.29
CA ASN A 507 15.17 -7.27 -8.93
C ASN A 507 14.50 -6.55 -10.10
N GLY A 508 14.53 -5.22 -10.05
CA GLY A 508 13.91 -4.35 -11.05
C GLY A 508 12.39 -4.20 -10.89
N CYS A 509 11.78 -4.79 -9.85
CA CYS A 509 10.41 -4.47 -9.45
C CYS A 509 10.40 -3.10 -8.78
N ALA A 510 9.42 -2.26 -9.12
CA ALA A 510 9.26 -0.96 -8.48
C ALA A 510 7.82 -0.45 -8.60
N ALA A 511 7.41 0.33 -7.60
CA ALA A 511 6.16 1.08 -7.60
C ALA A 511 6.40 2.60 -7.75
N GLY A 512 5.41 3.29 -8.33
CA GLY A 512 5.43 4.75 -8.50
C GLY A 512 4.02 5.35 -8.42
N ASN A 513 3.91 6.69 -8.38
CA ASN A 513 2.62 7.37 -8.57
C ASN A 513 2.20 7.38 -10.05
N THR A 514 3.17 7.20 -10.94
CA THR A 514 3.07 7.05 -12.39
C THR A 514 3.86 5.81 -12.84
N ARG A 515 3.55 5.30 -14.04
CA ARG A 515 4.28 4.16 -14.61
C ARG A 515 5.74 4.52 -14.90
N GLU A 516 5.97 5.74 -15.39
CA GLU A 516 7.30 6.26 -15.72
C GLU A 516 8.21 6.33 -14.48
N GLU A 517 7.71 6.80 -13.32
CA GLU A 517 8.47 6.74 -12.06
C GLU A 517 8.84 5.32 -11.66
N ALA A 518 7.91 4.37 -11.80
CA ALA A 518 8.16 2.97 -11.49
C ALA A 518 9.24 2.39 -12.42
N ILE A 519 9.22 2.73 -13.71
CA ILE A 519 10.25 2.31 -14.68
C ILE A 519 11.62 2.87 -14.30
N VAL A 520 11.71 4.17 -14.01
CA VAL A 520 12.98 4.80 -13.61
C VAL A 520 13.51 4.16 -12.33
N GLN A 521 12.67 3.98 -11.32
CA GLN A 521 13.08 3.38 -10.05
C GLN A 521 13.54 1.93 -10.22
N GLY A 522 12.83 1.12 -11.02
CA GLY A 522 13.22 -0.27 -11.29
C GLY A 522 14.54 -0.37 -12.04
N PHE A 523 14.82 0.56 -12.97
CA PHE A 523 16.10 0.59 -13.68
C PHE A 523 17.26 1.06 -12.80
N LEU A 524 17.04 2.08 -11.96
CA LEU A 524 18.05 2.53 -11.00
C LEU A 524 18.40 1.42 -10.00
N GLU A 525 17.43 0.58 -9.61
CA GLU A 525 17.72 -0.62 -8.82
C GLU A 525 18.60 -1.62 -9.58
N LEU A 526 18.29 -1.90 -10.86
CA LEU A 526 19.14 -2.79 -11.67
C LEU A 526 20.58 -2.25 -11.77
N MET A 527 20.75 -0.94 -11.95
CA MET A 527 22.06 -0.28 -11.95
C MET A 527 22.82 -0.47 -10.64
N GLU A 528 22.12 -0.25 -9.53
CA GLU A 528 22.66 -0.43 -8.19
C GLU A 528 23.18 -1.86 -7.99
N ARG A 529 22.34 -2.87 -8.29
CA ARG A 529 22.71 -4.27 -8.11
C ARG A 529 23.81 -4.74 -9.06
N ASP A 530 23.83 -4.22 -10.30
CA ASP A 530 24.85 -4.55 -11.30
C ASP A 530 26.23 -4.03 -10.86
N ALA A 531 26.31 -2.76 -10.48
CA ALA A 531 27.53 -2.14 -9.97
C ALA A 531 28.00 -2.82 -8.66
N TYR A 532 27.07 -3.13 -7.75
CA TYR A 532 27.39 -3.79 -6.49
C TYR A 532 27.98 -5.18 -6.75
N ALA A 533 27.36 -5.99 -7.61
CA ALA A 533 27.86 -7.32 -7.97
C ALA A 533 29.28 -7.26 -8.55
N ILE A 534 29.52 -6.32 -9.47
CA ILE A 534 30.82 -6.12 -10.12
C ILE A 534 31.89 -5.76 -9.08
N TRP A 535 31.60 -4.82 -8.17
CA TRP A 535 32.51 -4.42 -7.10
C TRP A 535 32.81 -5.56 -6.12
N TRP A 536 31.76 -6.19 -5.57
CA TRP A 536 31.84 -7.17 -4.50
C TRP A 536 32.55 -8.45 -4.92
N TYR A 537 32.13 -9.05 -6.04
CA TYR A 537 32.67 -10.34 -6.47
C TYR A 537 34.09 -10.22 -6.99
N ASN A 538 34.47 -9.10 -7.59
CA ASN A 538 35.85 -8.85 -8.02
C ASN A 538 36.76 -8.27 -6.93
N ARG A 539 36.22 -8.02 -5.72
CA ARG A 539 36.96 -7.38 -4.60
C ARG A 539 37.71 -6.14 -5.06
N SER A 540 37.05 -5.29 -5.84
CA SER A 540 37.70 -4.14 -6.46
C SER A 540 37.86 -3.02 -5.43
N GLN A 541 39.09 -2.57 -5.18
CA GLN A 541 39.32 -1.43 -4.31
C GLN A 541 38.80 -0.14 -4.99
N ARG A 542 38.15 0.74 -4.22
CA ARG A 542 37.47 1.94 -4.74
C ARG A 542 37.85 3.19 -3.93
N ALA A 543 37.67 4.34 -4.56
CA ALA A 543 37.84 5.64 -3.92
C ALA A 543 36.67 5.95 -2.97
N ALA A 544 36.94 6.72 -1.91
CA ALA A 544 35.90 7.27 -1.06
C ALA A 544 35.38 8.60 -1.62
N VAL A 545 34.10 8.89 -1.45
CA VAL A 545 33.51 10.19 -1.81
C VAL A 545 33.61 11.17 -0.64
N ASP A 546 33.97 12.42 -0.91
CA ASP A 546 34.00 13.49 0.09
C ASP A 546 32.59 13.86 0.54
N LEU A 547 32.18 13.35 1.71
CA LEU A 547 30.87 13.65 2.28
C LEU A 547 30.67 15.13 2.61
N ASN A 548 31.74 15.91 2.80
CA ASN A 548 31.63 17.33 3.14
C ASN A 548 31.26 18.21 1.94
N GLN A 549 31.37 17.66 0.71
CA GLN A 549 31.01 18.37 -0.52
C GLN A 549 29.54 18.18 -0.92
N PHE A 550 28.80 17.35 -0.19
CA PHE A 550 27.34 17.32 -0.30
C PHE A 550 26.74 18.41 0.57
N ASP A 551 26.09 19.40 -0.05
CA ASP A 551 25.30 20.43 0.66
C ASP A 551 23.94 19.84 1.11
N ASP A 552 24.00 18.91 2.07
CA ASP A 552 22.83 18.21 2.61
C ASP A 552 22.97 17.99 4.13
N SER A 553 21.97 18.44 4.89
CA SER A 553 22.00 18.31 6.35
C SER A 553 21.93 16.87 6.83
N TYR A 554 21.18 15.99 6.15
CA TYR A 554 21.07 14.60 6.58
C TYR A 554 22.42 13.88 6.48
N VAL A 555 23.15 14.11 5.39
CA VAL A 555 24.48 13.53 5.17
C VAL A 555 25.44 13.95 6.29
N ARG A 556 25.49 15.26 6.57
CA ARG A 556 26.35 15.82 7.63
C ARG A 556 25.96 15.31 9.02
N ASP A 557 24.68 15.40 9.37
CA ASP A 557 24.20 15.14 10.73
C ASP A 557 24.27 13.64 11.07
N LEU A 558 23.98 12.75 10.11
CA LEU A 558 24.12 11.30 10.29
C LEU A 558 25.59 10.90 10.50
N LYS A 559 26.50 11.46 9.70
CA LYS A 559 27.93 11.22 9.84
C LYS A 559 28.40 11.61 11.25
N THR A 560 28.08 12.81 11.71
CA THR A 560 28.45 13.30 13.05
C THR A 560 27.90 12.38 14.15
N GLN A 561 26.61 12.02 14.10
CA GLN A 561 26.01 11.18 15.14
C GLN A 561 26.56 9.74 15.16
N LEU A 562 26.91 9.18 13.99
CA LEU A 562 27.58 7.87 13.93
C LEU A 562 28.99 7.96 14.53
N GLU A 563 29.75 9.01 14.22
CA GLU A 563 31.08 9.25 14.79
C GLU A 563 31.02 9.41 16.31
N GLU A 564 30.04 10.17 16.84
CA GLU A 564 29.78 10.32 18.27
C GLU A 564 29.42 8.99 18.97
N ALA A 565 28.77 8.08 18.24
CA ALA A 565 28.47 6.72 18.69
C ALA A 565 29.65 5.73 18.54
N GLY A 566 30.86 6.22 18.19
CA GLY A 566 32.04 5.39 18.00
C GLY A 566 32.02 4.54 16.71
N ARG A 567 31.20 4.93 15.73
CA ARG A 567 31.04 4.23 14.45
C ARG A 567 31.66 5.04 13.32
N ARG A 568 32.56 4.42 12.57
CA ARG A 568 33.27 5.05 11.46
C ARG A 568 32.48 4.87 10.17
N LEU A 569 32.14 5.97 9.50
CA LEU A 569 31.41 5.98 8.23
C LEU A 569 32.33 6.39 7.07
N TRP A 570 32.25 5.66 5.95
CA TRP A 570 32.74 6.12 4.64
C TRP A 570 31.79 5.68 3.53
N VAL A 571 31.93 6.29 2.36
CA VAL A 571 31.12 5.97 1.17
C VAL A 571 32.04 5.72 -0.01
N LEU A 572 31.94 4.54 -0.63
CA LEU A 572 32.70 4.16 -1.82
C LEU A 572 31.94 4.51 -3.11
N ASP A 573 32.66 5.02 -4.10
CA ASP A 573 32.14 5.13 -5.47
C ASP A 573 32.36 3.82 -6.24
N ILE A 574 31.25 3.13 -6.52
CA ILE A 574 31.24 1.87 -7.26
C ILE A 574 30.65 2.03 -8.67
N THR A 575 30.49 3.27 -9.16
CA THR A 575 29.92 3.58 -10.47
C THR A 575 30.54 2.70 -11.57
N SER A 576 29.67 2.08 -12.37
CA SER A 576 30.04 1.14 -13.43
C SER A 576 30.25 1.86 -14.77
N ASP A 577 30.52 1.10 -15.83
CA ASP A 577 30.65 1.62 -17.20
C ASP A 577 29.37 2.22 -17.78
N LEU A 578 28.24 2.11 -17.05
CA LEU A 578 26.95 2.70 -17.41
C LEU A 578 26.82 4.17 -16.95
N GLY A 579 27.76 4.66 -16.14
CA GLY A 579 27.93 6.09 -15.85
C GLY A 579 26.89 6.71 -14.90
N VAL A 580 26.03 5.90 -14.27
CA VAL A 580 25.07 6.37 -13.26
C VAL A 580 25.72 6.32 -11.87
N PRO A 581 25.78 7.46 -11.13
CA PRO A 581 26.34 7.49 -9.78
C PRO A 581 25.76 6.40 -8.89
N THR A 582 26.62 5.51 -8.41
CA THR A 582 26.25 4.40 -7.54
C THR A 582 27.23 4.29 -6.39
N TYR A 583 26.71 4.38 -5.17
CA TYR A 583 27.50 4.47 -3.95
C TYR A 583 27.20 3.34 -2.98
N VAL A 584 28.20 2.95 -2.20
CA VAL A 584 28.07 2.02 -1.06
C VAL A 584 28.55 2.73 0.20
N ALA A 585 27.63 3.01 1.12
CA ALA A 585 27.94 3.47 2.46
C ALA A 585 28.32 2.28 3.34
N ILE A 586 29.41 2.43 4.09
CA ILE A 586 29.95 1.40 4.97
C ILE A 586 30.14 2.03 6.35
N VAL A 587 29.58 1.39 7.37
CA VAL A 587 29.85 1.74 8.76
C VAL A 587 30.60 0.60 9.44
N HIS A 588 31.62 0.94 10.22
CA HIS A 588 32.43 -0.01 11.00
C HIS A 588 32.51 0.42 12.45
N TRP A 589 32.47 -0.54 13.38
CA TRP A 589 32.66 -0.28 14.80
C TRP A 589 33.20 -1.49 15.56
N MET A 590 33.72 -1.25 16.76
CA MET A 590 34.13 -2.28 17.70
C MET A 590 33.05 -2.49 18.76
N GLN A 591 32.66 -3.73 19.02
CA GLN A 591 31.73 -4.09 20.08
C GLN A 591 32.22 -5.38 20.74
N ASN A 592 32.36 -5.41 22.06
CA ASN A 592 32.79 -6.61 22.81
C ASN A 592 34.09 -7.26 22.28
N GLY A 593 35.03 -6.44 21.77
CA GLY A 593 36.29 -6.91 21.20
C GLY A 593 36.19 -7.50 19.79
N GLN A 594 35.02 -7.40 19.14
CA GLN A 594 34.78 -7.86 17.76
C GLN A 594 34.54 -6.68 16.82
N GLU A 595 35.06 -6.79 15.60
CA GLU A 595 34.75 -5.87 14.52
C GLU A 595 33.34 -6.13 13.99
N ASN A 596 32.60 -5.06 13.70
CA ASN A 596 31.27 -5.11 13.12
C ASN A 596 31.21 -4.20 11.90
N ILE A 597 30.38 -4.58 10.93
CA ILE A 597 30.20 -3.81 9.69
C ILE A 597 28.75 -3.85 9.22
N GLU A 598 28.29 -2.75 8.63
CA GLU A 598 26.99 -2.67 7.96
C GLU A 598 27.11 -1.86 6.67
N PHE A 599 26.26 -2.18 5.70
CA PHE A 599 26.26 -1.60 4.36
C PHE A 599 24.93 -0.95 4.01
N GLY A 600 24.97 0.00 3.10
CA GLY A 600 23.80 0.47 2.35
C GLY A 600 24.22 0.98 0.98
N SER A 601 23.42 0.74 -0.05
CA SER A 601 23.71 1.17 -1.42
C SER A 601 22.65 2.09 -2.00
N GLY A 602 23.03 2.81 -3.05
CA GLY A 602 22.13 3.72 -3.72
C GLY A 602 22.65 4.13 -5.09
N ALA A 603 21.81 3.98 -6.10
CA ALA A 603 22.04 4.54 -7.43
C ALA A 603 21.01 5.63 -7.77
N HIS A 604 21.45 6.71 -8.39
CA HIS A 604 20.57 7.76 -8.94
C HIS A 604 21.32 8.64 -9.94
N PHE A 605 20.59 9.26 -10.89
CA PHE A 605 21.17 10.21 -11.86
C PHE A 605 21.78 11.46 -11.21
N ASP A 606 21.23 11.83 -10.05
CA ASP A 606 21.70 12.88 -9.16
C ASP A 606 22.56 12.25 -8.04
N PRO A 607 23.87 12.57 -7.97
CA PRO A 607 24.79 12.03 -6.97
C PRO A 607 24.32 12.33 -5.53
N ARG A 608 23.64 13.46 -5.28
CA ARG A 608 23.10 13.79 -3.95
C ARG A 608 22.04 12.78 -3.54
N ILE A 609 21.15 12.39 -4.45
CA ILE A 609 20.14 11.36 -4.16
C ILE A 609 20.80 9.99 -4.02
N ALA A 610 21.82 9.67 -4.83
CA ALA A 610 22.53 8.40 -4.72
C ALA A 610 23.12 8.21 -3.30
N VAL A 611 23.77 9.25 -2.74
CA VAL A 611 24.32 9.18 -1.38
C VAL A 611 23.24 9.17 -0.29
N LEU A 612 22.13 9.90 -0.48
CA LEU A 612 21.00 9.83 0.45
C LEU A 612 20.40 8.43 0.49
N ARG A 613 20.26 7.76 -0.66
CA ARG A 613 19.75 6.39 -0.74
C ARG A 613 20.69 5.40 -0.06
N SER A 614 22.00 5.50 -0.26
CA SER A 614 22.97 4.62 0.41
C SER A 614 22.99 4.81 1.91
N LEU A 615 22.94 6.05 2.41
CA LEU A 615 22.94 6.34 3.84
C LEU A 615 21.62 5.96 4.53
N THR A 616 20.48 6.20 3.87
CA THR A 616 19.17 5.82 4.44
C THR A 616 18.97 4.31 4.42
N GLU A 617 19.54 3.58 3.46
CA GLU A 617 19.57 2.11 3.46
C GLU A 617 20.45 1.56 4.57
N LEU A 618 21.64 2.13 4.75
CA LEU A 618 22.53 1.81 5.86
C LEU A 618 21.77 1.95 7.20
N ASN A 619 21.08 3.09 7.38
CA ASN A 619 20.31 3.33 8.59
C ASN A 619 19.11 2.37 8.74
N GLN A 620 18.52 1.91 7.63
CA GLN A 620 17.47 0.90 7.64
C GLN A 620 17.98 -0.46 8.13
N PHE A 621 19.12 -0.95 7.63
CA PHE A 621 19.67 -2.23 8.09
C PHE A 621 20.13 -2.20 9.55
N LEU A 622 20.75 -1.09 9.99
CA LEU A 622 21.04 -0.87 11.41
C LEU A 622 19.77 -0.94 12.26
N SER A 623 18.69 -0.31 11.79
CA SER A 623 17.41 -0.32 12.49
C SER A 623 16.78 -1.71 12.54
N ILE A 624 16.84 -2.48 11.45
CA ILE A 624 16.35 -3.87 11.38
C ILE A 624 17.14 -4.77 12.34
N GLY A 625 18.47 -4.62 12.41
CA GLY A 625 19.31 -5.40 13.32
C GLY A 625 18.98 -5.20 14.81
N LEU A 626 18.38 -4.06 15.17
CA LEU A 626 17.93 -3.73 16.52
C LEU A 626 16.46 -4.07 16.80
N MET A 627 15.67 -4.39 15.76
CA MET A 627 14.25 -4.72 15.92
C MET A 627 14.05 -5.94 16.82
N GLY A 628 12.97 -5.92 17.62
CA GLY A 628 12.61 -7.05 18.48
C GLY A 628 13.63 -7.34 19.59
N GLY A 629 14.51 -6.39 19.93
CA GLY A 629 15.56 -6.56 20.93
C GLY A 629 16.84 -7.21 20.41
N GLY A 630 17.06 -7.22 19.08
CA GLY A 630 18.32 -7.66 18.48
C GLY A 630 19.50 -6.77 18.87
N SER A 631 20.72 -7.32 18.82
CA SER A 631 21.94 -6.58 19.18
C SER A 631 22.43 -5.65 18.07
N GLY A 632 21.97 -5.85 16.83
CA GLY A 632 22.52 -5.19 15.64
C GLY A 632 23.98 -5.55 15.31
N GLU A 633 24.58 -6.49 16.04
CA GLU A 633 25.95 -6.94 15.80
C GLU A 633 26.03 -7.79 14.52
N LYS A 634 27.05 -7.51 13.71
CA LYS A 634 27.37 -8.22 12.47
C LYS A 634 28.87 -8.54 12.44
N PRO A 635 29.33 -9.50 13.26
CA PRO A 635 30.74 -9.76 13.47
C PRO A 635 31.37 -10.69 12.41
N SER A 636 30.73 -10.89 11.25
CA SER A 636 31.19 -11.80 10.21
C SER A 636 30.62 -11.41 8.84
N LEU A 637 31.41 -11.62 7.78
CA LEU A 637 30.98 -11.40 6.38
C LEU A 637 30.40 -12.65 5.70
N ASP A 638 30.83 -13.83 6.14
CA ASP A 638 30.42 -15.12 5.59
C ASP A 638 29.52 -15.91 6.56
N GLY A 639 29.23 -15.33 7.72
CA GLY A 639 28.45 -15.94 8.80
C GLY A 639 29.24 -16.97 9.62
N VAL A 640 30.53 -17.17 9.35
CA VAL A 640 31.36 -18.21 9.98
C VAL A 640 32.60 -17.61 10.62
N ASN A 641 33.37 -16.84 9.86
CA ASN A 641 34.65 -16.30 10.30
C ASN A 641 34.45 -14.92 10.93
N PRO A 642 35.03 -14.65 12.12
CA PRO A 642 35.05 -13.32 12.69
C PRO A 642 35.62 -12.29 11.70
N LEU A 643 34.93 -11.16 11.55
CA LEU A 643 35.37 -10.08 10.70
C LEU A 643 36.73 -9.54 11.16
N ARG A 644 37.65 -9.42 10.21
CA ARG A 644 38.89 -8.66 10.30
C ARG A 644 38.98 -7.79 9.07
N LEU A 645 38.78 -6.48 9.21
CA LEU A 645 38.60 -5.60 8.05
C LEU A 645 39.85 -5.54 7.15
N ASP A 646 41.04 -5.79 7.69
CA ASP A 646 42.31 -5.86 6.96
C ASP A 646 42.41 -7.06 5.99
N GLU A 647 41.67 -8.14 6.24
CA GLU A 647 41.54 -9.29 5.32
C GLU A 647 40.65 -8.96 4.10
N TYR A 648 39.91 -7.85 4.14
CA TYR A 648 38.98 -7.41 3.10
C TYR A 648 39.28 -5.98 2.61
N PRO A 649 40.47 -5.73 2.01
CA PRO A 649 40.93 -4.38 1.65
C PRO A 649 40.03 -3.62 0.66
N PHE A 650 39.18 -4.33 -0.10
CA PHE A 650 38.22 -3.71 -1.03
C PHE A 650 37.05 -3.00 -0.33
N LEU A 651 36.85 -3.24 0.96
CA LEU A 651 35.88 -2.56 1.81
C LEU A 651 36.43 -1.24 2.37
N ILE A 652 37.75 -1.08 2.37
CA ILE A 652 38.44 0.12 2.82
C ILE A 652 38.73 1.01 1.61
N PRO A 653 38.59 2.35 1.72
CA PRO A 653 38.98 3.26 0.65
C PRO A 653 40.43 3.03 0.19
N SER A 654 40.68 3.18 -1.11
CA SER A 654 42.04 3.17 -1.66
C SER A 654 42.94 4.22 -0.99
N ALA A 655 44.24 3.94 -0.89
CA ALA A 655 45.21 4.73 -0.11
C ALA A 655 45.25 6.26 -0.40
N ASN A 656 44.80 6.70 -1.59
CA ASN A 656 44.36 8.06 -1.96
C ASN A 656 43.65 7.92 -3.33
N PRO A 657 42.42 8.45 -3.60
CA PRO A 657 41.90 9.75 -3.15
C PRO A 657 40.50 9.69 -2.51
N VAL A 658 40.25 10.58 -1.54
CA VAL A 658 38.88 11.07 -1.34
C VAL A 658 38.55 11.93 -2.56
N ILE A 659 37.55 11.52 -3.33
CA ILE A 659 37.15 12.20 -4.57
C ILE A 659 35.95 13.12 -4.33
N PRO A 660 35.80 14.21 -5.09
CA PRO A 660 34.55 14.96 -5.09
C PRO A 660 33.39 14.05 -5.56
N PRO A 661 32.14 14.39 -5.22
CA PRO A 661 30.97 13.71 -5.79
C PRO A 661 31.03 13.66 -7.31
N ALA A 662 30.59 12.56 -7.90
CA ALA A 662 30.47 12.44 -9.36
C ALA A 662 29.65 13.62 -9.92
N ALA A 663 29.97 14.07 -11.13
CA ALA A 663 29.11 15.03 -11.82
C ALA A 663 27.70 14.45 -12.01
N ALA A 664 26.69 15.31 -11.98
CA ALA A 664 25.33 14.89 -12.33
C ALA A 664 25.33 14.27 -13.73
N THR A 665 24.58 13.18 -13.89
CA THR A 665 24.41 12.56 -15.20
C THR A 665 23.71 13.56 -16.13
N ASP A 666 24.02 13.55 -17.43
CA ASP A 666 23.30 14.34 -18.44
C ASP A 666 21.90 13.75 -18.71
N VAL A 667 21.08 13.73 -17.67
CA VAL A 667 19.71 13.21 -17.65
C VAL A 667 18.79 14.30 -17.12
N PRO A 668 17.73 14.66 -17.86
CA PRO A 668 16.76 15.64 -17.38
C PRO A 668 16.10 15.19 -16.07
N LEU A 669 16.14 16.05 -15.03
CA LEU A 669 15.61 15.75 -13.70
C LEU A 669 14.22 16.34 -13.44
N ASP A 670 13.61 16.98 -14.44
CA ASP A 670 12.36 17.73 -14.31
C ASP A 670 11.15 17.05 -14.97
N ASN A 671 11.35 16.01 -15.80
CA ASN A 671 10.29 15.31 -16.52
C ASN A 671 10.44 13.77 -16.47
N THR A 672 9.36 13.08 -16.09
CA THR A 672 9.37 11.61 -15.96
C THR A 672 9.66 10.86 -17.26
N ARG A 673 9.15 11.31 -18.41
CA ARG A 673 9.39 10.64 -19.69
C ARG A 673 10.83 10.79 -20.14
N ALA A 674 11.39 12.00 -20.02
CA ALA A 674 12.78 12.25 -20.37
C ALA A 674 13.74 11.35 -19.57
N GLN A 675 13.43 11.08 -18.29
CA GLN A 675 14.18 10.10 -17.50
C GLN A 675 14.05 8.67 -18.03
N VAL A 676 12.85 8.23 -18.43
CA VAL A 676 12.66 6.90 -19.04
C VAL A 676 13.43 6.78 -20.36
N ASP A 677 13.36 7.80 -21.22
CA ASP A 677 14.08 7.82 -22.49
C ASP A 677 15.60 7.73 -22.24
N ALA A 678 16.13 8.45 -21.26
CA ALA A 678 17.54 8.34 -20.85
C ALA A 678 17.90 6.94 -20.32
N CYS A 679 17.02 6.28 -19.54
CA CYS A 679 17.24 4.90 -19.10
C CYS A 679 17.42 3.95 -20.29
N VAL A 680 16.53 4.06 -21.29
CA VAL A 680 16.57 3.24 -22.50
C VAL A 680 17.84 3.53 -23.29
N ASP A 681 18.25 4.79 -23.43
CA ASP A 681 19.46 5.19 -24.13
C ASP A 681 20.75 4.71 -23.45
N ILE A 682 20.79 4.70 -22.12
CA ILE A 682 21.92 4.14 -21.35
C ILE A 682 22.05 2.64 -21.64
N ALA A 683 20.96 1.88 -21.53
CA ALA A 683 20.96 0.44 -21.81
C ALA A 683 21.32 0.15 -23.27
N ALA A 684 20.76 0.89 -24.21
CA ALA A 684 20.99 0.72 -25.65
C ALA A 684 22.45 0.99 -26.05
N ARG A 685 23.09 2.03 -25.48
CA ARG A 685 24.52 2.32 -25.69
C ARG A 685 25.44 1.21 -25.19
N ALA A 686 24.99 0.45 -24.18
CA ALA A 686 25.69 -0.74 -23.69
C ALA A 686 25.34 -2.02 -24.48
N GLY A 687 24.54 -1.93 -25.54
CA GLY A 687 24.10 -3.09 -26.34
C GLY A 687 23.01 -3.93 -25.68
N LEU A 688 22.38 -3.43 -24.61
CA LEU A 688 21.40 -4.16 -23.81
C LEU A 688 19.97 -3.81 -24.24
N ASP A 689 19.05 -4.77 -24.12
CA ASP A 689 17.61 -4.54 -24.35
C ASP A 689 16.96 -3.96 -23.08
N PHE A 690 15.83 -3.27 -23.22
CA PHE A 690 15.12 -2.64 -22.10
C PHE A 690 13.67 -3.10 -22.08
N LEU A 691 13.37 -4.08 -21.23
CA LEU A 691 12.09 -4.77 -21.20
C LEU A 691 11.26 -4.34 -19.99
N ILE A 692 9.97 -4.17 -20.21
CA ILE A 692 9.00 -3.81 -19.18
C ILE A 692 7.89 -4.86 -19.10
N LEU A 693 7.63 -5.31 -17.88
CA LEU A 693 6.37 -5.94 -17.51
C LEU A 693 5.57 -4.99 -16.64
N ASP A 694 4.35 -4.64 -17.05
CA ASP A 694 3.40 -3.92 -16.21
C ASP A 694 2.68 -4.91 -15.28
N GLN A 695 2.91 -4.76 -13.98
CA GLN A 695 2.32 -5.58 -12.90
C GLN A 695 1.21 -4.84 -12.15
N THR A 696 0.80 -3.67 -12.62
CA THR A 696 -0.24 -2.83 -12.02
C THR A 696 -1.53 -3.63 -11.83
N ARG A 697 -2.00 -3.70 -10.59
CA ARG A 697 -3.27 -4.35 -10.24
C ARG A 697 -4.39 -3.30 -10.24
N PRO A 698 -5.44 -3.45 -11.07
CA PRO A 698 -6.48 -2.43 -11.21
C PRO A 698 -7.20 -2.05 -9.92
N ASP A 699 -7.25 -2.97 -8.95
CA ASP A 699 -7.87 -2.80 -7.62
C ASP A 699 -6.94 -2.17 -6.57
N VAL A 700 -5.64 -2.07 -6.88
CA VAL A 700 -4.63 -1.39 -6.04
C VAL A 700 -4.33 0.01 -6.58
N GLU A 701 -4.55 0.26 -7.87
CA GLU A 701 -4.42 1.57 -8.53
C GLU A 701 -3.00 2.19 -8.51
N VAL A 702 -2.02 1.50 -7.90
CA VAL A 702 -0.61 1.88 -7.89
C VAL A 702 0.08 1.29 -9.11
N PRO A 703 0.69 2.13 -9.98
CA PRO A 703 1.60 1.65 -11.00
C PRO A 703 2.74 0.82 -10.41
N VAL A 704 2.84 -0.44 -10.84
CA VAL A 704 3.95 -1.34 -10.50
C VAL A 704 4.49 -1.94 -11.77
N VAL A 705 5.81 -1.91 -11.95
CA VAL A 705 6.46 -2.53 -13.10
C VAL A 705 7.61 -3.42 -12.64
N ARG A 706 7.98 -4.35 -13.51
CA ARG A 706 9.27 -5.04 -13.46
C ARG A 706 10.07 -4.63 -14.69
N VAL A 707 11.19 -3.97 -14.46
CA VAL A 707 12.20 -3.67 -15.48
C VAL A 707 13.14 -4.87 -15.60
N ILE A 708 13.46 -5.26 -16.82
CA ILE A 708 14.35 -6.39 -17.11
C ILE A 708 15.32 -5.94 -18.20
N VAL A 709 16.61 -6.00 -17.90
CA VAL A 709 17.69 -5.66 -18.83
C VAL A 709 18.62 -6.88 -18.92
N PRO A 710 18.34 -7.84 -19.82
CA PRO A 710 19.14 -9.06 -19.94
C PRO A 710 20.62 -8.73 -20.11
N GLY A 711 21.47 -9.37 -19.31
CA GLY A 711 22.91 -9.12 -19.25
C GLY A 711 23.38 -8.28 -18.05
N MET A 712 22.52 -7.43 -17.45
CA MET A 712 22.84 -6.76 -16.18
C MET A 712 22.91 -7.76 -15.03
N ARG A 713 23.83 -7.53 -14.09
CA ARG A 713 24.09 -8.47 -12.99
C ARG A 713 23.13 -8.27 -11.84
N HIS A 714 22.70 -9.39 -11.27
CA HIS A 714 22.15 -9.40 -9.92
C HIS A 714 23.31 -9.51 -8.93
N PHE A 715 23.17 -8.97 -7.72
CA PHE A 715 24.14 -9.18 -6.65
C PHE A 715 24.15 -10.60 -6.05
N TYR A 716 23.29 -11.50 -6.53
CA TYR A 716 23.33 -12.91 -6.14
C TYR A 716 24.49 -13.62 -6.84
N ARG A 717 24.85 -14.80 -6.33
CA ARG A 717 25.92 -15.64 -6.89
C ARG A 717 25.52 -16.22 -8.25
N ARG A 718 25.65 -15.41 -9.30
CA ARG A 718 25.30 -15.70 -10.69
C ARG A 718 26.49 -15.31 -11.57
N PHE A 719 27.33 -16.29 -11.88
CA PHE A 719 28.69 -16.10 -12.39
C PHE A 719 28.84 -16.39 -13.89
N ALA A 720 27.77 -16.30 -14.68
CA ALA A 720 27.91 -16.43 -16.13
C ALA A 720 28.88 -15.36 -16.70
N PRO A 721 29.62 -15.68 -17.79
CA PRO A 721 30.44 -14.72 -18.53
C PRO A 721 29.70 -13.43 -18.92
N GLY A 722 30.43 -12.35 -19.21
CA GLY A 722 29.91 -11.03 -19.60
C GLY A 722 30.28 -9.91 -18.61
N ARG A 723 29.36 -8.97 -18.35
CA ARG A 723 29.59 -7.76 -17.53
C ARG A 723 30.35 -7.97 -16.22
N LEU A 724 30.13 -9.07 -15.50
CA LEU A 724 30.78 -9.35 -14.21
C LEU A 724 32.30 -9.42 -14.34
N TYR A 725 32.79 -9.86 -15.51
CA TYR A 725 34.20 -10.07 -15.82
C TYR A 725 34.76 -8.98 -16.73
N ASP A 726 33.95 -8.48 -17.66
CA ASP A 726 34.39 -7.54 -18.70
C ASP A 726 34.48 -6.09 -18.18
N VAL A 727 33.52 -5.68 -17.33
CA VAL A 727 33.44 -4.29 -16.85
C VAL A 727 34.64 -3.90 -15.98
N PRO A 728 35.14 -4.72 -15.04
CA PRO A 728 36.36 -4.39 -14.30
C PRO A 728 37.55 -4.07 -15.20
N VAL A 729 37.73 -4.79 -16.30
CA VAL A 729 38.82 -4.56 -17.26
C VAL A 729 38.57 -3.28 -18.05
N LYS A 730 37.34 -3.08 -18.54
CA LYS A 730 36.95 -1.87 -19.27
C LYS A 730 37.15 -0.60 -18.45
N LEU A 731 36.96 -0.67 -17.13
CA LEU A 731 37.16 0.44 -16.20
C LEU A 731 38.62 0.59 -15.71
N GLY A 732 39.53 -0.29 -16.14
CA GLY A 732 40.93 -0.27 -15.67
C GLY A 732 41.10 -0.67 -14.20
N LEU A 733 40.10 -1.34 -13.61
CA LEU A 733 40.18 -1.84 -12.23
C LEU A 733 40.99 -3.14 -12.14
N ARG A 734 41.14 -3.85 -13.28
CA ARG A 734 41.95 -5.06 -13.43
C ARG A 734 42.57 -5.10 -14.83
N ASP A 735 43.77 -5.67 -14.93
CA ASP A 735 44.45 -5.84 -16.22
C ASP A 735 43.87 -7.00 -17.06
N ARG A 736 43.23 -7.98 -16.40
CA ARG A 736 42.58 -9.12 -17.02
C ARG A 736 41.26 -9.48 -16.33
N PRO A 737 40.35 -10.17 -17.02
CA PRO A 737 39.18 -10.76 -16.38
C PRO A 737 39.60 -11.70 -15.24
N SER A 738 38.87 -11.65 -14.13
CA SER A 738 39.02 -12.63 -13.04
C SER A 738 38.59 -14.02 -13.50
N LEU A 739 39.20 -15.06 -12.98
CA LEU A 739 38.65 -16.42 -13.07
C LEU A 739 37.45 -16.55 -12.13
N GLU A 740 36.51 -17.44 -12.42
CA GLU A 740 35.37 -17.70 -11.52
C GLU A 740 35.83 -18.12 -10.10
N SER A 741 36.92 -18.89 -10.02
CA SER A 741 37.55 -19.29 -8.74
C SER A 741 38.21 -18.14 -7.97
N GLU A 742 38.45 -17.00 -8.61
CA GLU A 742 39.01 -15.79 -7.97
C GLU A 742 37.89 -14.90 -7.40
N LEU A 743 36.62 -15.17 -7.71
CA LEU A 743 35.48 -14.39 -7.21
C LEU A 743 35.18 -14.69 -5.74
N THR A 744 34.66 -13.69 -5.04
CA THR A 744 34.18 -13.86 -3.65
C THR A 744 33.08 -14.94 -3.58
N PRO A 745 33.19 -15.96 -2.71
CA PRO A 745 32.23 -17.05 -2.65
C PRO A 745 30.98 -16.75 -1.80
N PHE A 746 31.01 -15.72 -0.96
CA PHE A 746 29.90 -15.33 -0.09
C PHE A 746 29.08 -14.17 -0.68
N LEU A 747 27.82 -14.07 -0.26
CA LEU A 747 26.89 -13.05 -0.74
C LEU A 747 27.22 -11.68 -0.14
N PRO A 748 26.93 -10.59 -0.88
CA PRO A 748 26.81 -9.25 -0.32
C PRO A 748 25.96 -9.20 0.95
N HIS A 749 26.36 -8.37 1.91
CA HIS A 749 25.48 -7.93 2.98
C HIS A 749 24.52 -6.88 2.43
N THR A 750 23.25 -7.26 2.28
CA THR A 750 22.14 -6.40 1.85
C THR A 750 20.84 -6.87 2.49
#